data_AF-F1TIL2-F1
#
_entry.id   AF-F1TIL2-F1
#
_cell.length_a   1.000
_cell.length_b   1.000
_cell.length_c   1.000
_cell.angle_alpha   90.00
_cell.angle_beta   90.00
_cell.angle_gamma   90.00
#
_symmetry.space_group_name_H-M   'P 1'
#
loop_
_entity.id
_entity.type
_entity.pdbx_description
1 polymer ?
#
loop_
_entity_poly.entity_id
_entity_poly.type
_entity_poly.pdbx_seq_one_letter_code
_entity_poly.pdbx_strand_id
1 'polypeptide(L)'
;MNTSIAIERMQEVIRTDVITSSEADFLATHVAFKNVKVIKGGEKEVGDRFKLDTEENIYKKYIVNKENKHQLIIVRGPSGAGKSHLIRWFAARIKQSKLENEEILFIRRSDNNLKGTIKQLLALDAVSNIPNKDIIERLLKATVTVDDNKFRDMIYQNFIVEIKNDDSTEVLSTVTKKNLEALLQNDMFQERLKHVGGPIDRIYAKVSSKDSGGYKDVVALFEKDDFLIDIDFCRELEKRGADRKAIKIANKIPVEEEIAADIAKYLNTFVDQVIQSCAGIEPGDFEQIFKDIRHELKLAGKNLILLIEDITAFTGINKALLNVLTTEHTGMYESQELCRISSIVGTTDAYYDEFRDNYKDRITNQFVIPDNVFGNNQDDLFEFVARYINAMSLPKSNIENWVKEGCVSSEYPVSSDNFDERWDFYEFTNGRKISFYPFSRNAIINLYAALQLKTPRNFLREIIEKVVNDILYNKKSFPGFQCTYLPNWNPINHGHVLADEITDEIVLNRIEKFIRIWGNANLFRTEENGIEYLGGIHIGIFEDLNMPVARGIKTTEKKASPHSNANKGITNLQDPAQKNINIGKDKTQNKIEISVEDKLFQEERKNVEVWLAGGTYSSFRKVRDDICDYLVTAINWQSEGVSYDAVMRVIRSRNLIGFERQKRASNENLVNLPANRETQEIIEAFLAWRILGNCKWSFNGAVYMQYRVAMWTQKIKDDLIRSILEVDGKELDYFKCACTAEIYRLILLGLNGGSTLNCITRDLVIGKNIKKSKTIPM
;
A
#
# COMPACT_ATOMS: atom_id res chain seq x y z
N MET A 1 17.35 -8.51 -22.61
CA MET A 1 16.89 -9.64 -21.76
C MET A 1 16.63 -10.88 -22.62
N ASN A 2 17.28 -12.02 -22.32
CA ASN A 2 16.92 -13.29 -22.95
C ASN A 2 15.58 -13.79 -22.36
N THR A 3 14.55 -13.84 -23.20
CA THR A 3 13.16 -14.11 -22.79
C THR A 3 13.00 -15.51 -22.20
N SER A 4 13.69 -16.51 -22.75
CA SER A 4 13.61 -17.90 -22.29
C SER A 4 14.20 -18.06 -20.89
N ILE A 5 15.38 -17.48 -20.65
CA ILE A 5 16.03 -17.49 -19.33
C ILE A 5 15.18 -16.71 -18.32
N ALA A 6 14.69 -15.54 -18.70
CA ALA A 6 13.91 -14.69 -17.81
C ALA A 6 12.59 -15.36 -17.37
N ILE A 7 11.88 -16.05 -18.27
CA ILE A 7 10.63 -16.77 -17.92
C ILE A 7 10.90 -17.87 -16.88
N GLU A 8 11.95 -18.67 -17.08
CA GLU A 8 12.33 -19.74 -16.15
C GLU A 8 12.77 -19.17 -14.80
N ARG A 9 13.66 -18.18 -14.82
CA ARG A 9 14.27 -17.59 -13.62
C ARG A 9 13.33 -16.70 -12.84
N MET A 10 12.36 -16.04 -13.48
CA MET A 10 11.38 -15.17 -12.81
C MET A 10 10.64 -15.91 -11.69
N GLN A 11 10.18 -17.14 -11.97
CA GLN A 11 9.48 -17.94 -10.95
C GLN A 11 10.40 -18.42 -9.83
N GLU A 12 11.71 -18.55 -10.06
CA GLU A 12 12.66 -18.95 -9.02
C GLU A 12 13.07 -17.76 -8.13
N VAL A 13 13.25 -16.58 -8.74
CA VAL A 13 13.77 -15.37 -8.09
C VAL A 13 12.67 -14.59 -7.37
N ILE A 14 11.47 -14.47 -7.97
CA ILE A 14 10.38 -13.64 -7.42
C ILE A 14 9.53 -14.38 -6.38
N ARG A 15 9.66 -15.71 -6.22
CA ARG A 15 8.92 -16.47 -5.20
C ARG A 15 9.12 -15.85 -3.81
N THR A 16 8.12 -15.05 -3.42
CA THR A 16 8.12 -14.23 -2.21
C THR A 16 8.03 -15.04 -0.93
N ASP A 17 7.74 -16.32 -1.07
CA ASP A 17 7.80 -17.26 0.00
C ASP A 17 9.27 -17.63 0.12
N VAL A 18 9.94 -16.93 1.05
CA VAL A 18 11.35 -17.05 1.50
C VAL A 18 11.80 -18.51 1.63
N ILE A 19 10.84 -19.42 1.70
CA ILE A 19 10.88 -20.88 1.71
C ILE A 19 11.68 -21.50 0.54
N THR A 20 11.68 -20.91 -0.68
CA THR A 20 12.20 -21.63 -1.87
C THR A 20 13.25 -20.92 -2.73
N SER A 21 13.53 -19.64 -2.53
CA SER A 21 14.66 -19.00 -3.24
C SER A 21 15.98 -19.59 -2.76
N SER A 22 16.87 -19.92 -3.69
CA SER A 22 18.19 -20.45 -3.33
C SER A 22 18.97 -19.44 -2.49
N GLU A 23 19.90 -19.90 -1.64
CA GLU A 23 20.80 -18.99 -0.90
C GLU A 23 21.58 -18.09 -1.87
N ALA A 24 21.90 -18.61 -3.04
CA ALA A 24 22.59 -17.90 -4.10
C ALA A 24 21.75 -16.74 -4.68
N ASP A 25 20.49 -17.00 -5.02
CA ASP A 25 19.57 -15.97 -5.52
C ASP A 25 19.33 -14.87 -4.49
N PHE A 26 19.13 -15.27 -3.23
CA PHE A 26 18.96 -14.34 -2.13
C PHE A 26 20.15 -13.38 -2.01
N LEU A 27 21.38 -13.89 -2.02
CA LEU A 27 22.60 -13.08 -1.93
C LEU A 27 22.79 -12.18 -3.16
N ALA A 28 22.38 -12.65 -4.34
CA ALA A 28 22.49 -11.86 -5.57
C ALA A 28 21.51 -10.68 -5.62
N THR A 29 20.30 -10.87 -5.08
CA THR A 29 19.24 -9.83 -5.03
C THR A 29 19.29 -8.94 -3.80
N HIS A 30 20.13 -9.28 -2.81
CA HIS A 30 20.22 -8.56 -1.56
C HIS A 30 20.79 -7.14 -1.75
N VAL A 31 20.07 -6.14 -1.24
CA VAL A 31 20.53 -4.75 -1.09
C VAL A 31 20.74 -4.46 0.38
N ALA A 32 21.90 -3.92 0.72
CA ALA A 32 22.32 -3.74 2.10
C ALA A 32 21.48 -2.68 2.83
N PHE A 33 21.06 -2.97 4.05
CA PHE A 33 20.43 -1.97 4.91
C PHE A 33 21.47 -0.95 5.40
N LYS A 34 21.31 0.31 4.97
CA LYS A 34 22.20 1.42 5.36
C LYS A 34 21.81 2.08 6.69
N ASN A 35 20.51 2.03 7.04
CA ASN A 35 19.93 2.78 8.16
C ASN A 35 19.17 1.87 9.13
N VAL A 36 19.85 0.94 9.78
CA VAL A 36 19.26 0.12 10.85
C VAL A 36 19.42 0.86 12.17
N LYS A 37 18.32 1.11 12.90
CA LYS A 37 18.41 1.74 14.22
C LYS A 37 18.81 0.68 15.24
N VAL A 38 19.87 0.93 15.97
CA VAL A 38 20.36 0.09 17.07
C VAL A 38 20.02 0.75 18.39
N ILE A 39 19.30 0.03 19.24
CA ILE A 39 18.90 0.44 20.60
C ILE A 39 19.45 -0.60 21.57
N LYS A 40 20.03 -0.19 22.69
CA LYS A 40 20.47 -1.12 23.74
C LYS A 40 19.27 -1.57 24.56
N GLY A 41 19.26 -2.83 25.00
CA GLY A 41 18.14 -3.31 25.82
C GLY A 41 18.04 -2.61 27.18
N GLY A 42 16.82 -2.56 27.72
CA GLY A 42 16.45 -1.73 28.87
C GLY A 42 16.16 -0.26 28.54
N GLU A 43 16.51 0.25 27.35
CA GLU A 43 16.17 1.61 26.92
C GLU A 43 14.87 1.61 26.09
N LYS A 44 13.87 2.41 26.51
CA LYS A 44 12.67 2.69 25.70
C LYS A 44 13.01 3.68 24.58
N GLU A 45 12.24 3.66 23.48
CA GLU A 45 12.25 4.73 22.46
C GLU A 45 11.77 6.05 23.07
N VAL A 46 12.62 6.71 23.85
CA VAL A 46 12.33 8.03 24.43
C VAL A 46 13.52 8.93 24.10
N GLY A 47 13.38 9.66 22.98
CA GLY A 47 14.25 10.75 22.54
C GLY A 47 15.65 10.32 22.07
N ASP A 48 15.94 10.44 20.77
CA ASP A 48 17.25 10.48 20.08
C ASP A 48 18.40 9.52 20.50
N ARG A 49 18.20 8.58 21.42
CA ARG A 49 19.20 7.60 21.86
C ARG A 49 19.18 6.33 21.01
N PHE A 50 19.19 6.48 19.70
CA PHE A 50 19.38 5.37 18.77
C PHE A 50 20.58 5.65 17.88
N LYS A 51 21.37 4.62 17.59
CA LYS A 51 22.47 4.73 16.63
C LYS A 51 22.01 4.17 15.29
N LEU A 52 22.19 4.93 14.22
CA LEU A 52 22.07 4.39 12.87
C LEU A 52 23.38 3.70 12.51
N ASP A 53 23.30 2.42 12.14
CA ASP A 53 24.41 1.64 11.64
C ASP A 53 24.00 0.87 10.38
N THR A 54 25.01 0.48 9.59
CA THR A 54 24.84 -0.42 8.45
C THR A 54 24.79 -1.87 8.92
N GLU A 55 24.12 -2.74 8.16
CA GLU A 55 24.04 -4.18 8.46
C GLU A 55 25.42 -4.84 8.64
N GLU A 56 26.44 -4.42 7.86
CA GLU A 56 27.80 -4.98 7.90
C GLU A 56 28.53 -4.59 9.18
N ASN A 57 28.34 -3.35 9.64
CA ASN A 57 28.85 -2.90 10.93
C ASN A 57 28.13 -3.61 12.07
N ILE A 58 26.82 -3.83 11.94
CA ILE A 58 26.03 -4.57 12.93
C ILE A 58 26.52 -6.01 13.04
N TYR A 59 26.75 -6.68 11.91
CA TYR A 59 27.28 -8.04 11.85
C TYR A 59 28.63 -8.14 12.58
N LYS A 60 29.59 -7.29 12.22
CA LYS A 60 30.94 -7.31 12.80
C LYS A 60 30.96 -6.99 14.29
N LYS A 61 30.09 -6.09 14.74
CA LYS A 61 30.11 -5.58 16.12
C LYS A 61 29.28 -6.43 17.09
N TYR A 62 28.11 -6.89 16.67
CA TYR A 62 27.15 -7.56 17.55
C TYR A 62 27.01 -9.04 17.24
N ILE A 63 27.02 -9.45 15.97
CA ILE A 63 26.73 -10.85 15.59
C ILE A 63 27.96 -11.76 15.75
N VAL A 64 29.15 -11.31 15.33
CA VAL A 64 30.40 -12.08 15.49
C VAL A 64 30.75 -12.33 16.97
N ASN A 65 30.18 -11.52 17.89
CA ASN A 65 30.27 -11.70 19.34
C ASN A 65 31.70 -12.01 19.85
N LYS A 66 32.66 -11.16 19.50
CA LYS A 66 34.08 -11.34 19.87
C LYS A 66 34.32 -11.42 21.38
N GLU A 67 33.41 -10.85 22.17
CA GLU A 67 33.49 -10.85 23.64
C GLU A 67 32.95 -12.15 24.26
N ASN A 68 32.43 -13.07 23.44
CA ASN A 68 31.86 -14.36 23.85
C ASN A 68 30.81 -14.21 24.97
N LYS A 69 29.96 -13.18 24.89
CA LYS A 69 28.92 -12.91 25.90
C LYS A 69 27.58 -13.54 25.51
N HIS A 70 26.78 -13.89 26.52
CA HIS A 70 25.38 -14.25 26.27
C HIS A 70 24.66 -13.05 25.65
N GLN A 71 23.88 -13.25 24.59
CA GLN A 71 23.14 -12.16 23.98
C GLN A 71 21.76 -12.59 23.47
N LEU A 72 20.78 -11.71 23.68
CA LEU A 72 19.45 -11.76 23.09
C LEU A 72 19.22 -10.49 22.28
N ILE A 73 19.17 -10.64 20.96
CA ILE A 73 18.99 -9.55 20.01
C ILE A 73 17.62 -9.68 19.37
N ILE A 74 16.83 -8.61 19.41
CA ILE A 74 15.51 -8.55 18.78
C ILE A 74 15.59 -7.70 17.51
N VAL A 75 15.11 -8.24 16.38
CA VAL A 75 14.95 -7.51 15.12
C VAL A 75 13.48 -7.16 14.96
N ARG A 76 13.14 -5.86 14.98
CA ARG A 76 11.77 -5.35 14.93
C ARG A 76 11.51 -4.41 13.75
N GLY A 77 10.23 -4.11 13.50
CA GLY A 77 9.75 -3.34 12.35
C GLY A 77 8.41 -3.89 11.81
N PRO A 78 7.76 -3.19 10.87
CA PRO A 78 6.45 -3.58 10.38
C PRO A 78 6.50 -4.85 9.51
N SER A 79 5.33 -5.43 9.26
CA SER A 79 5.23 -6.59 8.37
C SER A 79 5.74 -6.25 6.98
N GLY A 80 6.59 -7.10 6.41
CA GLY A 80 7.18 -6.89 5.08
C GLY A 80 8.39 -5.94 5.00
N ALA A 81 8.84 -5.33 6.10
CA ALA A 81 10.01 -4.43 6.11
C ALA A 81 11.36 -5.10 5.78
N GLY A 82 11.43 -6.44 5.80
CA GLY A 82 12.68 -7.18 5.57
C GLY A 82 13.38 -7.70 6.84
N LYS A 83 12.66 -7.88 7.96
CA LYS A 83 13.23 -8.46 9.21
C LYS A 83 13.82 -9.84 8.99
N SER A 84 13.03 -10.77 8.45
CA SER A 84 13.48 -12.12 8.13
C SER A 84 14.59 -12.10 7.07
N HIS A 85 14.56 -11.12 6.16
CA HIS A 85 15.63 -10.87 5.18
C HIS A 85 16.96 -10.54 5.85
N LEU A 86 16.97 -9.65 6.85
CA LEU A 86 18.17 -9.32 7.62
C LEU A 86 18.71 -10.52 8.41
N ILE A 87 17.83 -11.31 9.04
CA ILE A 87 18.24 -12.51 9.80
C ILE A 87 18.81 -13.58 8.87
N ARG A 88 18.19 -13.79 7.71
CA ARG A 88 18.71 -14.69 6.68
C ARG A 88 20.06 -14.24 6.15
N TRP A 89 20.28 -12.93 6.01
CA TRP A 89 21.58 -12.38 5.64
C TRP A 89 22.64 -12.66 6.70
N PHE A 90 22.33 -12.48 8.00
CA PHE A 90 23.23 -12.90 9.07
C PHE A 90 23.56 -14.40 8.98
N ALA A 91 22.56 -15.26 8.76
CA ALA A 91 22.78 -16.71 8.64
C ALA A 91 23.78 -17.05 7.51
N ALA A 92 23.59 -16.45 6.32
CA ALA A 92 24.49 -16.65 5.18
C ALA A 92 25.92 -16.16 5.47
N ARG A 93 26.06 -14.98 6.09
CA ARG A 93 27.38 -14.43 6.47
C ARG A 93 28.10 -15.28 7.50
N ILE A 94 27.40 -15.80 8.52
CA ILE A 94 28.02 -16.66 9.53
C ILE A 94 28.52 -17.95 8.88
N LYS A 95 27.72 -18.59 8.01
CA LYS A 95 28.14 -19.78 7.25
C LYS A 95 29.39 -19.53 6.40
N GLN A 96 29.48 -18.38 5.74
CA GLN A 96 30.65 -17.99 4.95
C GLN A 96 31.89 -17.78 5.82
N SER A 97 31.73 -17.14 6.98
CA SER A 97 32.84 -16.83 7.89
C SER A 97 33.45 -18.04 8.59
N LYS A 98 32.78 -19.21 8.56
CA LYS A 98 33.22 -20.47 9.19
C LYS A 98 33.78 -20.24 10.60
N LEU A 99 32.98 -19.65 11.48
CA LEU A 99 33.38 -19.45 12.88
C LEU A 99 33.63 -20.82 13.53
N GLU A 100 34.91 -21.15 13.70
CA GLU A 100 35.34 -22.36 14.40
C GLU A 100 34.78 -22.30 15.84
N ASN A 101 34.11 -23.37 16.27
CA ASN A 101 33.42 -23.51 17.56
C ASN A 101 32.03 -22.89 17.70
N GLU A 102 31.39 -22.44 16.61
CA GLU A 102 29.99 -21.98 16.63
C GLU A 102 29.08 -22.92 15.83
N GLU A 103 28.06 -23.49 16.48
CA GLU A 103 26.97 -24.21 15.81
C GLU A 103 25.82 -23.25 15.50
N ILE A 104 25.35 -23.28 14.25
CA ILE A 104 24.32 -22.36 13.76
C ILE A 104 23.01 -23.12 13.61
N LEU A 105 22.00 -22.72 14.38
CA LEU A 105 20.63 -23.14 14.15
C LEU A 105 19.85 -22.01 13.51
N PHE A 106 19.44 -22.21 12.26
CA PHE A 106 18.62 -21.25 11.53
C PHE A 106 17.20 -21.79 11.34
N ILE A 107 16.25 -21.14 11.99
CA ILE A 107 14.85 -21.51 12.01
C ILE A 107 14.07 -20.57 11.08
N ARG A 108 13.55 -21.14 10.00
CA ARG A 108 12.83 -20.43 8.92
C ARG A 108 11.33 -20.46 9.12
N ARG A 109 10.65 -19.45 8.57
CA ARG A 109 9.18 -19.34 8.51
C ARG A 109 8.43 -20.61 8.12
N SER A 110 8.94 -21.37 7.15
CA SER A 110 8.35 -22.62 6.66
C SER A 110 8.51 -23.83 7.57
N ASP A 111 9.57 -23.84 8.36
CA ASP A 111 10.00 -24.99 9.15
C ASP A 111 9.59 -24.81 10.62
N ASN A 112 8.76 -23.79 10.86
CA ASN A 112 8.31 -23.26 12.14
C ASN A 112 7.22 -24.12 12.79
N ASN A 113 7.51 -25.40 13.01
CA ASN A 113 6.86 -26.15 14.06
C ASN A 113 7.91 -26.56 15.09
N LEU A 114 7.48 -26.64 16.35
CA LEU A 114 8.35 -26.98 17.47
C LEU A 114 9.14 -28.28 17.21
N LYS A 115 8.45 -29.28 16.65
CA LYS A 115 9.01 -30.58 16.32
C LYS A 115 10.13 -30.48 15.28
N GLY A 116 9.96 -29.65 14.26
CA GLY A 116 10.93 -29.40 13.20
C GLY A 116 12.18 -28.74 13.75
N THR A 117 12.02 -27.77 14.64
CA THR A 117 13.13 -27.14 15.36
C THR A 117 13.91 -28.15 16.20
N ILE A 118 13.23 -28.96 17.00
CA ILE A 118 13.86 -29.99 17.82
C ILE A 118 14.54 -31.05 16.94
N LYS A 119 13.90 -31.46 15.84
CA LYS A 119 14.48 -32.40 14.88
C LYS A 119 15.74 -31.84 14.20
N GLN A 120 15.75 -30.56 13.85
CA GLN A 120 16.93 -29.89 13.30
C GLN A 120 18.07 -29.84 14.33
N LEU A 121 17.76 -29.58 15.60
CA LEU A 121 18.73 -29.61 16.69
C LEU A 121 19.32 -31.00 16.92
N LEU A 122 18.49 -32.05 16.88
CA LEU A 122 18.91 -33.44 17.07
C LEU A 122 19.70 -33.99 15.87
N ALA A 123 19.57 -33.37 14.70
CA ALA A 123 20.33 -33.74 13.52
C ALA A 123 21.77 -33.20 13.53
N LEU A 124 22.15 -32.37 14.52
CA LEU A 124 23.51 -31.92 14.70
C LEU A 124 24.39 -33.04 15.24
N ASP A 125 25.48 -33.37 14.54
CA ASP A 125 26.44 -34.41 14.94
C ASP A 125 27.03 -34.18 16.34
N ALA A 126 27.08 -32.93 16.80
CA ALA A 126 27.58 -32.56 18.12
C ALA A 126 26.61 -32.90 19.27
N VAL A 127 25.37 -33.31 18.97
CA VAL A 127 24.28 -33.45 19.96
C VAL A 127 23.67 -34.87 19.88
N SER A 128 24.38 -35.84 19.29
CA SER A 128 23.87 -37.20 19.09
C SER A 128 23.70 -38.04 20.38
N ASN A 129 24.29 -37.60 21.50
CA ASN A 129 24.33 -38.34 22.78
C ASN A 129 23.49 -37.70 23.91
N ILE A 130 22.33 -37.10 23.61
CA ILE A 130 21.46 -36.54 24.67
C ILE A 130 20.96 -37.66 25.61
N PRO A 131 21.00 -37.45 26.96
CA PRO A 131 20.48 -38.40 27.94
C PRO A 131 18.96 -38.67 27.83
N ASN A 132 18.16 -37.64 27.54
CA ASN A 132 16.69 -37.69 27.55
C ASN A 132 16.06 -38.18 26.23
N LYS A 133 16.52 -39.31 25.70
CA LYS A 133 15.98 -39.91 24.46
C LYS A 133 14.48 -40.21 24.55
N ASP A 134 13.97 -40.56 25.72
CA ASP A 134 12.55 -40.91 25.92
C ASP A 134 11.61 -39.70 25.76
N ILE A 135 11.98 -38.52 26.27
CA ILE A 135 11.22 -37.27 26.09
C ILE A 135 11.22 -36.88 24.62
N ILE A 136 12.38 -36.99 23.97
CA ILE A 136 12.55 -36.73 22.53
C ILE A 136 11.70 -37.68 21.70
N GLU A 137 11.70 -38.98 22.01
CA GLU A 137 10.88 -39.97 21.33
C GLU A 137 9.38 -39.74 21.57
N ARG A 138 8.96 -39.31 22.77
CA ARG A 138 7.58 -38.92 23.07
C ARG A 138 7.12 -37.76 22.18
N LEU A 139 7.95 -36.73 22.06
CA LEU A 139 7.72 -35.56 21.19
C LEU A 139 7.69 -35.94 19.70
N LEU A 140 8.51 -36.90 19.27
CA LEU A 140 8.56 -37.37 17.89
C LEU A 140 7.39 -38.31 17.54
N LYS A 141 6.93 -39.14 18.48
CA LYS A 141 5.88 -40.15 18.29
C LYS A 141 4.46 -39.61 18.40
N ALA A 142 4.20 -38.59 19.24
CA ALA A 142 2.85 -38.10 19.53
C ALA A 142 2.03 -37.63 18.30
N THR A 143 2.68 -37.31 17.18
CA THR A 143 2.05 -36.76 15.96
C THR A 143 2.05 -37.70 14.75
N VAL A 144 2.70 -38.86 14.80
CA VAL A 144 2.86 -39.74 13.61
C VAL A 144 1.71 -40.75 13.49
N THR A 145 0.96 -41.00 14.57
CA THR A 145 -0.03 -42.09 14.64
C THR A 145 -1.49 -41.64 14.74
N VAL A 146 -1.77 -40.33 14.81
CA VAL A 146 -3.13 -39.80 14.92
C VAL A 146 -3.64 -39.33 13.56
N ASP A 147 -4.82 -39.80 13.17
CA ASP A 147 -5.53 -39.33 11.98
C ASP A 147 -5.78 -37.81 12.02
N ASP A 148 -5.64 -37.13 10.89
CA ASP A 148 -5.59 -35.65 10.83
C ASP A 148 -6.92 -35.04 11.31
N ASN A 149 -8.05 -35.72 11.08
CA ASN A 149 -9.36 -35.29 11.59
C ASN A 149 -9.49 -35.49 13.10
N LYS A 150 -9.00 -36.61 13.63
CA LYS A 150 -8.98 -36.86 15.08
C LYS A 150 -8.14 -35.85 15.83
N PHE A 151 -7.05 -35.37 15.24
CA PHE A 151 -6.21 -34.34 15.87
C PHE A 151 -6.90 -32.97 15.89
N ARG A 152 -7.59 -32.58 14.79
CA ARG A 152 -8.43 -31.36 14.78
C ARG A 152 -9.54 -31.43 15.83
N ASP A 153 -10.14 -32.60 16.00
CA ASP A 153 -11.13 -32.84 17.05
C ASP A 153 -10.53 -32.69 18.45
N MET A 154 -9.32 -33.21 18.67
CA MET A 154 -8.61 -33.10 19.94
C MET A 154 -8.27 -31.64 20.30
N ILE A 155 -7.76 -30.86 19.34
CA ILE A 155 -7.50 -29.41 19.53
C ILE A 155 -8.81 -28.72 19.96
N TYR A 156 -9.90 -28.98 19.22
CA TYR A 156 -11.18 -28.36 19.49
C TYR A 156 -11.73 -28.71 20.87
N GLN A 157 -11.66 -29.98 21.26
CA GLN A 157 -12.13 -30.43 22.58
C GLN A 157 -11.28 -29.87 23.71
N ASN A 158 -9.96 -29.76 23.52
CA ASN A 158 -9.08 -29.15 24.53
C ASN A 158 -9.43 -27.69 24.78
N PHE A 159 -9.81 -26.90 23.76
CA PHE A 159 -10.35 -25.56 23.99
C PHE A 159 -11.62 -25.58 24.86
N ILE A 160 -12.56 -26.50 24.62
CA ILE A 160 -13.78 -26.63 25.44
C ILE A 160 -13.44 -26.98 26.89
N VAL A 161 -12.46 -27.85 27.11
CA VAL A 161 -12.01 -28.25 28.45
C VAL A 161 -11.38 -27.07 29.19
N GLU A 162 -10.50 -26.31 28.56
CA GLU A 162 -9.89 -25.13 29.18
C GLU A 162 -10.93 -24.05 29.52
N ILE A 163 -11.91 -23.81 28.64
CA ILE A 163 -13.00 -22.86 28.90
C ILE A 163 -13.86 -23.30 30.10
N LYS A 164 -14.07 -24.60 30.27
CA LYS A 164 -14.84 -25.16 31.41
C LYS A 164 -14.11 -25.00 32.74
N ASN A 165 -12.79 -25.06 32.72
CA ASN A 165 -11.95 -25.03 33.92
C ASN A 165 -11.46 -23.61 34.27
N ASP A 166 -11.72 -22.60 33.44
CA ASP A 166 -11.30 -21.22 33.70
C ASP A 166 -12.37 -20.39 34.44
N ASP A 167 -12.10 -20.14 35.73
CA ASP A 167 -12.91 -19.30 36.61
C ASP A 167 -12.62 -17.79 36.49
N SER A 168 -11.67 -17.37 35.65
CA SER A 168 -11.31 -15.95 35.51
C SER A 168 -12.48 -15.11 34.96
N THR A 169 -12.56 -13.81 35.29
CA THR A 169 -13.57 -12.91 34.69
C THR A 169 -12.95 -11.68 34.05
N GLU A 170 -11.65 -11.73 33.75
CA GLU A 170 -10.89 -10.58 33.26
C GLU A 170 -11.26 -10.17 31.83
N VAL A 171 -11.63 -11.12 30.97
CA VAL A 171 -11.91 -10.87 29.54
C VAL A 171 -13.38 -11.10 29.17
N LEU A 172 -14.01 -12.15 29.68
CA LEU A 172 -15.43 -12.45 29.45
C LEU A 172 -16.17 -12.67 30.76
N SER A 173 -17.43 -12.21 30.83
CA SER A 173 -18.30 -12.47 31.97
C SER A 173 -18.70 -13.95 32.06
N THR A 174 -18.95 -14.45 33.27
CA THR A 174 -19.29 -15.86 33.55
C THR A 174 -20.52 -16.34 32.76
N VAL A 175 -21.49 -15.43 32.51
CA VAL A 175 -22.67 -15.72 31.69
C VAL A 175 -22.32 -15.89 30.21
N THR A 176 -21.45 -15.03 29.69
CA THR A 176 -21.01 -15.08 28.29
C THR A 176 -20.15 -16.31 28.04
N LYS A 177 -19.29 -16.70 28.98
CA LYS A 177 -18.52 -17.96 28.92
C LYS A 177 -19.40 -19.20 28.80
N LYS A 178 -20.42 -19.32 29.65
CA LYS A 178 -21.40 -20.44 29.59
C LYS A 178 -22.20 -20.47 28.30
N ASN A 179 -22.45 -19.30 27.70
CA ASN A 179 -23.13 -19.21 26.41
C ASN A 179 -22.19 -19.57 25.25
N LEU A 180 -20.92 -19.14 25.31
CA LEU A 180 -19.87 -19.48 24.35
C LEU A 180 -19.59 -20.98 24.36
N GLU A 181 -19.54 -21.61 25.53
CA GLU A 181 -19.38 -23.05 25.68
C GLU A 181 -20.50 -23.81 24.95
N ALA A 182 -21.76 -23.40 25.14
CA ALA A 182 -22.91 -23.98 24.46
C ALA A 182 -22.87 -23.77 22.94
N LEU A 183 -22.34 -22.63 22.48
CA LEU A 183 -22.15 -22.36 21.05
C LEU A 183 -21.05 -23.22 20.45
N LEU A 184 -19.91 -23.39 21.13
CA LEU A 184 -18.81 -24.25 20.68
C LEU A 184 -19.20 -25.74 20.70
N GLN A 185 -20.13 -26.16 21.55
CA GLN A 185 -20.65 -27.54 21.53
C GLN A 185 -21.65 -27.81 20.39
N ASN A 186 -22.06 -26.78 19.63
CA ASN A 186 -22.97 -26.95 18.51
C ASN A 186 -22.25 -27.46 17.25
N ASP A 187 -22.80 -28.51 16.63
CA ASP A 187 -22.21 -29.15 15.45
C ASP A 187 -22.02 -28.20 14.26
N MET A 188 -22.97 -27.30 13.98
CA MET A 188 -22.85 -26.36 12.86
C MET A 188 -21.72 -25.34 13.08
N PHE A 189 -21.59 -24.85 14.31
CA PHE A 189 -20.53 -23.90 14.64
C PHE A 189 -19.16 -24.59 14.68
N GLN A 190 -19.12 -25.84 15.12
CA GLN A 190 -17.94 -26.68 15.10
C GLN A 190 -17.43 -26.95 13.68
N GLU A 191 -18.31 -27.30 12.74
CA GLU A 191 -17.95 -27.49 11.32
C GLU A 191 -17.35 -26.21 10.73
N ARG A 192 -17.91 -25.05 11.07
CA ARG A 192 -17.41 -23.74 10.61
C ARG A 192 -15.99 -23.46 11.10
N LEU A 193 -15.70 -23.69 12.38
CA LEU A 193 -14.37 -23.46 12.95
C LEU A 193 -13.32 -24.48 12.47
N LYS A 194 -13.76 -25.68 12.05
CA LYS A 194 -12.92 -26.77 11.55
C LYS A 194 -12.76 -26.81 10.02
N HIS A 195 -13.48 -25.97 9.29
CA HIS A 195 -13.35 -25.87 7.83
C HIS A 195 -11.89 -25.61 7.40
N VAL A 196 -11.52 -26.03 6.19
CA VAL A 196 -10.16 -25.86 5.63
C VAL A 196 -9.80 -24.37 5.55
N GLY A 197 -8.74 -23.94 6.23
CA GLY A 197 -8.39 -22.52 6.39
C GLY A 197 -9.14 -21.76 7.51
N GLY A 198 -10.00 -22.45 8.26
CA GLY A 198 -10.60 -21.96 9.51
C GLY A 198 -9.61 -21.98 10.69
N PRO A 199 -9.95 -21.39 11.84
CA PRO A 199 -9.00 -21.15 12.95
C PRO A 199 -8.38 -22.43 13.52
N ILE A 200 -9.15 -23.52 13.61
CA ILE A 200 -8.62 -24.80 14.13
C ILE A 200 -7.65 -25.43 13.13
N ASP A 201 -7.90 -25.28 11.83
CA ASP A 201 -7.00 -25.75 10.79
C ASP A 201 -5.70 -24.92 10.75
N ARG A 202 -5.78 -23.60 11.02
CA ARG A 202 -4.60 -22.73 11.20
C ARG A 202 -3.75 -23.15 12.40
N ILE A 203 -4.37 -23.46 13.54
CA ILE A 203 -3.67 -23.96 14.74
C ILE A 203 -3.08 -25.35 14.48
N TYR A 204 -3.84 -26.25 13.84
CA TYR A 204 -3.37 -27.56 13.44
C TYR A 204 -2.12 -27.49 12.54
N ALA A 205 -2.14 -26.58 11.55
CA ALA A 205 -1.03 -26.39 10.62
C ALA A 205 0.29 -26.00 11.31
N LYS A 206 0.25 -25.37 12.49
CA LYS A 206 1.44 -25.05 13.30
C LYS A 206 1.96 -26.23 14.12
N VAL A 207 1.10 -27.15 14.52
CA VAL A 207 1.51 -28.31 15.34
C VAL A 207 1.93 -29.49 14.46
N SER A 208 1.32 -29.65 13.29
CA SER A 208 1.63 -30.74 12.36
C SER A 208 2.83 -30.43 11.45
N SER A 209 3.48 -31.50 10.99
CA SER A 209 4.66 -31.45 10.10
C SER A 209 4.37 -31.81 8.65
N LYS A 210 3.13 -32.21 8.33
CA LYS A 210 2.69 -32.43 6.95
C LYS A 210 2.47 -31.09 6.25
N ASP A 211 2.79 -31.00 4.96
CA ASP A 211 2.64 -29.79 4.15
C ASP A 211 1.20 -29.27 4.13
N SER A 212 0.91 -28.40 5.09
CA SER A 212 -0.31 -27.60 5.18
C SER A 212 -0.20 -26.49 4.13
N GLY A 213 -0.82 -26.73 2.96
CA GLY A 213 -0.80 -25.84 1.81
C GLY A 213 -1.07 -24.38 2.19
N GLY A 214 -0.11 -23.49 1.93
CA GLY A 214 -0.26 -22.03 2.01
C GLY A 214 -0.44 -21.38 3.39
N TYR A 215 -0.85 -22.10 4.44
CA TYR A 215 -1.24 -21.50 5.74
C TYR A 215 -0.13 -21.40 6.80
N LYS A 216 1.12 -21.78 6.48
CA LYS A 216 2.25 -21.74 7.44
C LYS A 216 2.58 -20.32 7.94
N ASP A 217 2.21 -19.29 7.18
CA ASP A 217 2.45 -17.86 7.42
C ASP A 217 1.36 -17.16 8.26
N VAL A 218 0.21 -17.81 8.52
CA VAL A 218 -0.86 -17.19 9.32
C VAL A 218 -0.58 -17.42 10.80
N VAL A 219 -0.77 -16.38 11.60
CA VAL A 219 -0.65 -16.48 13.05
C VAL A 219 -1.72 -17.46 13.54
N ALA A 220 -1.33 -18.47 14.32
CA ALA A 220 -2.24 -19.47 14.87
C ALA A 220 -3.04 -18.90 16.05
N LEU A 221 -3.73 -17.79 15.80
CA LEU A 221 -4.64 -17.14 16.71
C LEU A 221 -6.02 -17.06 16.08
N PHE A 222 -7.02 -16.93 16.94
CA PHE A 222 -8.36 -16.56 16.55
C PHE A 222 -8.42 -15.06 16.23
N GLU A 223 -9.14 -14.71 15.17
CA GLU A 223 -9.39 -13.35 14.70
C GLU A 223 -10.87 -12.98 14.93
N LYS A 224 -11.18 -11.68 14.93
CA LYS A 224 -12.57 -11.20 15.06
C LYS A 224 -13.47 -11.82 13.98
N ASP A 225 -12.95 -11.94 12.76
CA ASP A 225 -13.70 -12.40 11.59
C ASP A 225 -14.10 -13.89 11.70
N ASP A 226 -13.37 -14.69 12.47
CA ASP A 226 -13.70 -16.10 12.71
C ASP A 226 -15.03 -16.26 13.47
N PHE A 227 -15.42 -15.24 14.25
CA PHE A 227 -16.63 -15.25 15.07
C PHE A 227 -17.76 -14.39 14.52
N LEU A 228 -17.59 -13.70 13.40
CA LEU A 228 -18.69 -12.94 12.79
C LEU A 228 -19.77 -13.90 12.31
N ILE A 229 -21.00 -13.74 12.80
CA ILE A 229 -22.14 -14.59 12.44
C ILE A 229 -23.16 -13.71 11.72
N ASP A 230 -23.79 -14.22 10.65
CA ASP A 230 -24.85 -13.51 9.95
C ASP A 230 -26.25 -13.85 10.52
N ILE A 231 -27.24 -13.05 10.13
CA ILE A 231 -28.63 -13.20 10.62
C ILE A 231 -29.24 -14.53 10.14
N ASP A 232 -28.79 -15.06 9.01
CA ASP A 232 -29.31 -16.30 8.43
C ASP A 232 -28.82 -17.53 9.20
N PHE A 233 -27.56 -17.55 9.65
CA PHE A 233 -27.01 -18.57 10.52
C PHE A 233 -27.71 -18.58 11.88
N CYS A 234 -28.01 -17.41 12.46
CA CYS A 234 -28.80 -17.32 13.70
C CYS A 234 -30.19 -17.96 13.55
N ARG A 235 -30.88 -17.70 12.43
CA ARG A 235 -32.19 -18.31 12.12
C ARG A 235 -32.08 -19.82 11.92
N GLU A 236 -30.98 -20.30 11.34
CA GLU A 236 -30.77 -21.73 11.13
C GLU A 236 -30.50 -22.47 12.46
N LEU A 237 -29.72 -21.87 13.36
CA LEU A 237 -29.53 -22.35 14.74
C LEU A 237 -30.86 -22.49 15.49
N GLU A 238 -31.74 -21.49 15.37
CA GLU A 238 -33.08 -21.52 15.98
C GLU A 238 -33.96 -22.62 15.37
N LYS A 239 -33.94 -22.79 14.04
CA LYS A 239 -34.71 -23.82 13.34
C LYS A 239 -34.27 -25.25 13.69
N ARG A 240 -32.97 -25.48 13.90
CA ARG A 240 -32.42 -26.79 14.29
C ARG A 240 -32.53 -27.08 15.78
N GLY A 241 -33.12 -26.18 16.57
CA GLY A 241 -33.35 -26.39 18.00
C GLY A 241 -32.08 -26.36 18.85
N ALA A 242 -31.11 -25.50 18.50
CA ALA A 242 -29.89 -25.33 19.28
C ALA A 242 -30.17 -24.86 20.73
N ASP A 243 -29.18 -25.04 21.62
CA ASP A 243 -29.31 -24.64 23.03
C ASP A 243 -29.67 -23.15 23.16
N ARG A 244 -30.58 -22.82 24.09
CA ARG A 244 -31.04 -21.44 24.33
C ARG A 244 -29.89 -20.48 24.68
N LYS A 245 -28.82 -20.98 25.28
CA LYS A 245 -27.59 -20.23 25.60
C LYS A 245 -26.76 -19.96 24.35
N ALA A 246 -26.63 -20.94 23.45
CA ALA A 246 -25.96 -20.79 22.16
C ALA A 246 -26.66 -19.73 21.30
N ILE A 247 -27.99 -19.79 21.22
CA ILE A 247 -28.81 -18.81 20.49
C ILE A 247 -28.62 -17.39 21.06
N LYS A 248 -28.54 -17.25 22.38
CA LYS A 248 -28.35 -15.93 23.03
C LYS A 248 -27.03 -15.26 22.67
N ILE A 249 -25.93 -16.01 22.57
CA ILE A 249 -24.64 -15.42 22.18
C ILE A 249 -24.56 -15.23 20.66
N ALA A 250 -25.10 -16.16 19.87
CA ALA A 250 -25.17 -16.02 18.41
C ALA A 250 -25.96 -14.78 17.98
N ASN A 251 -27.11 -14.50 18.62
CA ASN A 251 -27.91 -13.31 18.33
C ASN A 251 -27.27 -11.99 18.82
N LYS A 252 -26.28 -12.04 19.71
CA LYS A 252 -25.58 -10.84 20.22
C LYS A 252 -24.42 -10.41 19.32
N ILE A 253 -23.71 -11.36 18.73
CA ILE A 253 -22.53 -11.12 17.88
C ILE A 253 -22.81 -10.14 16.71
N PRO A 254 -23.92 -10.24 15.96
CA PRO A 254 -24.23 -9.30 14.87
C PRO A 254 -24.60 -7.88 15.34
N VAL A 255 -25.01 -7.74 16.61
CA VAL A 255 -25.49 -6.47 17.19
C VAL A 255 -24.35 -5.72 17.88
N GLU A 256 -23.44 -6.45 18.53
CA GLU A 256 -22.32 -5.93 19.30
C GLU A 256 -21.01 -6.46 18.71
N GLU A 257 -20.43 -5.75 17.72
CA GLU A 257 -19.20 -6.16 17.03
C GLU A 257 -17.99 -6.37 17.96
N GLU A 258 -17.99 -5.71 19.13
CA GLU A 258 -16.93 -5.84 20.15
C GLU A 258 -16.88 -7.25 20.76
N ILE A 259 -18.02 -7.95 20.88
CA ILE A 259 -18.10 -9.30 21.46
C ILE A 259 -17.25 -10.30 20.64
N ALA A 260 -17.25 -10.19 19.31
CA ALA A 260 -16.46 -11.07 18.45
C ALA A 260 -14.95 -10.90 18.69
N ALA A 261 -14.51 -9.66 18.92
CA ALA A 261 -13.11 -9.37 19.24
C ALA A 261 -12.73 -9.87 20.65
N ASP A 262 -13.64 -9.72 21.62
CA ASP A 262 -13.42 -10.20 23.00
C ASP A 262 -13.37 -11.73 23.08
N ILE A 263 -14.23 -12.44 22.32
CA ILE A 263 -14.19 -13.90 22.21
C ILE A 263 -12.86 -14.35 21.62
N ALA A 264 -12.40 -13.72 20.54
CA ALA A 264 -11.11 -14.03 19.93
C ALA A 264 -9.96 -13.82 20.94
N LYS A 265 -9.93 -12.68 21.61
CA LYS A 265 -8.93 -12.34 22.63
C LYS A 265 -8.94 -13.34 23.79
N TYR A 266 -10.12 -13.77 24.24
CA TYR A 266 -10.27 -14.76 25.30
C TYR A 266 -9.77 -16.14 24.87
N LEU A 267 -10.17 -16.65 23.69
CA LEU A 267 -9.70 -17.97 23.24
C LEU A 267 -8.19 -17.99 22.98
N ASN A 268 -7.62 -16.87 22.56
CA ASN A 268 -6.19 -16.70 22.37
C ASN A 268 -5.36 -16.87 23.66
N THR A 269 -5.95 -16.72 24.86
CA THR A 269 -5.20 -16.97 26.12
C THR A 269 -4.92 -18.46 26.34
N PHE A 270 -5.75 -19.35 25.78
CA PHE A 270 -5.63 -20.80 25.93
C PHE A 270 -4.86 -21.47 24.79
N VAL A 271 -4.60 -20.76 23.69
CA VAL A 271 -3.90 -21.31 22.51
C VAL A 271 -2.58 -21.97 22.92
N ASP A 272 -1.80 -21.33 23.79
CA ASP A 272 -0.53 -21.87 24.25
C ASP A 272 -0.69 -23.20 25.02
N GLN A 273 -1.67 -23.26 25.93
CA GLN A 273 -1.95 -24.45 26.74
C GLN A 273 -2.49 -25.61 25.89
N VAL A 274 -3.42 -25.31 24.97
CA VAL A 274 -4.00 -26.31 24.07
C VAL A 274 -2.95 -26.89 23.15
N ILE A 275 -2.06 -26.07 22.59
CA ILE A 275 -0.95 -26.54 21.74
C ILE A 275 -0.01 -27.46 22.54
N GLN A 276 0.37 -27.10 23.77
CA GLN A 276 1.23 -27.93 24.62
C GLN A 276 0.59 -29.28 24.96
N SER A 277 -0.68 -29.26 25.36
CA SER A 277 -1.46 -30.47 25.67
C SER A 277 -1.60 -31.39 24.45
N CYS A 278 -1.89 -30.84 23.27
CA CYS A 278 -2.00 -31.63 22.03
C CYS A 278 -0.66 -32.19 21.55
N ALA A 279 0.45 -31.50 21.83
CA ALA A 279 1.79 -31.96 21.48
C ALA A 279 2.39 -32.94 22.51
N GLY A 280 1.70 -33.19 23.63
CA GLY A 280 2.16 -34.08 24.70
C GLY A 280 3.39 -33.57 25.44
N ILE A 281 3.52 -32.25 25.54
CA ILE A 281 4.68 -31.58 26.15
C ILE A 281 4.30 -31.08 27.53
N GLU A 282 4.99 -31.54 28.56
CA GLU A 282 4.78 -31.00 29.90
C GLU A 282 5.43 -29.61 30.04
N PRO A 283 4.83 -28.68 30.80
CA PRO A 283 5.44 -27.38 31.06
C PRO A 283 6.83 -27.55 31.69
N GLY A 284 7.89 -27.23 30.93
CA GLY A 284 9.29 -27.35 31.36
C GLY A 284 10.11 -28.38 30.58
N ASP A 285 9.49 -29.36 29.91
CA ASP A 285 10.20 -30.36 29.09
C ASP A 285 11.06 -29.68 28.02
N PHE A 286 10.52 -28.64 27.38
CA PHE A 286 11.23 -27.87 26.37
C PHE A 286 12.47 -27.16 26.92
N GLU A 287 12.36 -26.57 28.11
CA GLU A 287 13.48 -25.90 28.76
C GLU A 287 14.57 -26.89 29.14
N GLN A 288 14.18 -28.08 29.60
CA GLN A 288 15.10 -29.15 29.95
C GLN A 288 15.85 -29.69 28.72
N ILE A 289 15.14 -29.96 27.61
CA ILE A 289 15.76 -30.40 26.36
C ILE A 289 16.81 -29.38 25.89
N PHE A 290 16.48 -28.09 25.90
CA PHE A 290 17.44 -27.05 25.50
C PHE A 290 18.63 -26.93 26.46
N LYS A 291 18.44 -27.16 27.77
CA LYS A 291 19.55 -27.23 28.72
C LYS A 291 20.47 -28.41 28.43
N ASP A 292 19.91 -29.59 28.17
CA ASP A 292 20.68 -30.79 27.86
C ASP A 292 21.48 -30.60 26.56
N ILE A 293 20.86 -30.02 25.52
CA ILE A 293 21.53 -29.68 24.26
C ILE A 293 22.70 -28.71 24.50
N ARG A 294 22.48 -27.67 25.31
CA ARG A 294 23.53 -26.69 25.63
C ARG A 294 24.66 -27.29 26.45
N HIS A 295 24.37 -28.29 27.28
CA HIS A 295 25.38 -29.02 28.03
C HIS A 295 26.25 -29.88 27.08
N GLU A 296 25.62 -30.66 26.20
CA GLU A 296 26.34 -31.48 25.19
C GLU A 296 27.20 -30.61 24.25
N LEU A 297 26.68 -29.46 23.79
CA LEU A 297 27.45 -28.53 22.98
C LEU A 297 28.68 -27.99 23.73
N LYS A 298 28.55 -27.72 25.04
CA LYS A 298 29.69 -27.29 25.87
C LYS A 298 30.73 -28.39 26.00
N LEU A 299 30.31 -29.65 26.20
CA LEU A 299 31.22 -30.80 26.21
C LEU A 299 31.98 -30.95 24.88
N ALA A 300 31.32 -30.64 23.76
CA ALA A 300 31.93 -30.60 22.44
C ALA A 300 32.80 -29.35 22.19
N GLY A 301 32.89 -28.42 23.15
CA GLY A 301 33.65 -27.17 23.03
C GLY A 301 33.00 -26.14 22.09
N LYS A 302 31.69 -26.27 21.80
CA LYS A 302 30.96 -25.43 20.85
C LYS A 302 29.95 -24.50 21.55
N ASN A 303 29.71 -23.35 20.93
CA ASN A 303 28.66 -22.40 21.31
C ASN A 303 27.48 -22.50 20.33
N LEU A 304 26.33 -21.94 20.70
CA LEU A 304 25.11 -21.95 19.88
C LEU A 304 24.76 -20.55 19.38
N ILE A 305 24.60 -20.38 18.06
CA ILE A 305 23.96 -19.22 17.45
C ILE A 305 22.57 -19.63 16.99
N LEU A 306 21.56 -19.00 17.57
CA LEU A 306 20.16 -19.27 17.28
C LEU A 306 19.55 -18.11 16.49
N LEU A 307 19.19 -18.37 15.24
CA LEU A 307 18.61 -17.41 14.32
C LEU A 307 17.14 -17.78 14.06
N ILE A 308 16.21 -16.94 14.49
CA ILE A 308 14.77 -17.17 14.35
C ILE A 308 14.20 -16.08 13.46
N GLU A 309 13.73 -16.43 12.24
CA GLU A 309 13.20 -15.46 11.28
C GLU A 309 11.97 -14.69 11.80
N ASP A 310 11.16 -15.36 12.63
CA ASP A 310 9.96 -14.81 13.25
C ASP A 310 9.62 -15.58 14.52
N ILE A 311 9.44 -14.91 15.67
CA ILE A 311 9.09 -15.57 16.93
C ILE A 311 7.65 -16.09 16.96
N THR A 312 6.75 -15.53 16.16
CA THR A 312 5.36 -16.01 16.02
C THR A 312 5.28 -17.44 15.45
N ALA A 313 6.40 -17.95 14.96
CA ALA A 313 6.67 -19.38 14.74
C ALA A 313 6.31 -20.28 15.92
N PHE A 314 6.57 -19.81 17.14
CA PHE A 314 6.56 -20.60 18.37
C PHE A 314 5.32 -20.33 19.22
N THR A 315 4.24 -19.82 18.61
CA THR A 315 2.89 -19.80 19.21
C THR A 315 2.60 -21.16 19.83
N GLY A 316 2.35 -21.20 21.14
CA GLY A 316 2.40 -22.43 21.93
C GLY A 316 3.35 -22.36 23.11
N ILE A 317 4.60 -21.95 22.85
CA ILE A 317 5.78 -22.21 23.72
C ILE A 317 6.63 -20.94 23.90
N ASN A 318 6.15 -19.79 23.43
CA ASN A 318 6.84 -18.50 23.46
C ASN A 318 7.49 -18.19 24.82
N LYS A 319 6.79 -18.44 25.92
CA LYS A 319 7.30 -18.20 27.28
C LYS A 319 8.49 -19.11 27.62
N ALA A 320 8.39 -20.40 27.36
CA ALA A 320 9.47 -21.35 27.62
C ALA A 320 10.68 -21.09 26.70
N LEU A 321 10.43 -20.72 25.44
CA LEU A 321 11.49 -20.29 24.54
C LEU A 321 12.18 -19.04 25.07
N LEU A 322 11.46 -17.97 25.40
CA LEU A 322 12.04 -16.74 25.95
C LEU A 322 12.84 -17.02 27.25
N ASN A 323 12.39 -17.94 28.10
CA ASN A 323 13.16 -18.39 29.26
C ASN A 323 14.50 -19.03 28.85
N VAL A 324 14.49 -19.96 27.89
CA VAL A 324 15.71 -20.57 27.36
C VAL A 324 16.65 -19.52 26.77
N LEU A 325 16.13 -18.60 25.95
CA LEU A 325 16.91 -17.56 25.29
C LEU A 325 17.52 -16.55 26.28
N THR A 326 16.89 -16.36 27.44
CA THR A 326 17.37 -15.44 28.48
C THR A 326 18.23 -16.11 29.55
N THR A 327 18.33 -17.45 29.57
CA THR A 327 19.16 -18.17 30.55
C THR A 327 20.64 -18.04 30.18
N GLU A 328 21.39 -17.28 30.96
CA GLU A 328 22.83 -17.05 30.76
C GLU A 328 23.66 -18.30 31.07
N HIS A 329 24.87 -18.36 30.52
CA HIS A 329 25.86 -19.41 30.82
C HIS A 329 26.82 -19.00 31.95
N THR A 330 26.68 -17.78 32.46
CA THR A 330 27.56 -17.12 33.43
C THR A 330 26.81 -16.77 34.71
N GLY A 331 27.54 -16.40 35.77
CA GLY A 331 26.95 -15.94 37.03
C GLY A 331 26.31 -17.08 37.83
N MET A 332 25.06 -16.90 38.28
CA MET A 332 24.37 -17.91 39.11
C MET A 332 24.12 -19.25 38.41
N TYR A 333 24.27 -19.30 37.07
CA TYR A 333 24.09 -20.49 36.25
C TYR A 333 25.41 -21.14 35.81
N GLU A 334 26.56 -20.62 36.25
CA GLU A 334 27.89 -21.17 35.91
C GLU A 334 28.05 -22.63 36.35
N SER A 335 27.42 -22.99 37.48
CA SER A 335 27.37 -24.36 38.01
C SER A 335 26.56 -25.33 37.15
N GLN A 336 25.76 -24.86 36.19
CA GLN A 336 24.96 -25.71 35.30
C GLN A 336 25.71 -26.11 34.02
N GLU A 337 26.97 -25.67 33.87
CA GLU A 337 27.83 -26.03 32.74
C GLU A 337 27.17 -25.89 31.35
N LEU A 338 26.42 -24.82 31.13
CA LEU A 338 25.76 -24.56 29.85
C LEU A 338 26.69 -23.89 28.84
N CYS A 339 26.56 -24.18 27.54
CA CYS A 339 27.24 -23.43 26.49
C CYS A 339 26.66 -22.01 26.36
N ARG A 340 27.43 -21.09 25.76
CA ARG A 340 26.94 -19.76 25.40
C ARG A 340 25.89 -19.87 24.30
N ILE A 341 24.85 -19.04 24.38
CA ILE A 341 23.89 -18.83 23.29
C ILE A 341 23.92 -17.37 22.81
N SER A 342 23.85 -17.18 21.49
CA SER A 342 23.60 -15.89 20.84
C SER A 342 22.31 -15.98 20.04
N SER A 343 21.26 -15.35 20.53
CA SER A 343 19.91 -15.44 19.96
C SER A 343 19.59 -14.18 19.17
N ILE A 344 19.24 -14.32 17.89
CA ILE A 344 18.75 -13.23 17.05
C ILE A 344 17.36 -13.59 16.56
N VAL A 345 16.37 -12.81 16.97
CA VAL A 345 14.96 -13.16 16.82
C VAL A 345 14.19 -12.04 16.14
N GLY A 346 13.49 -12.36 15.06
CA GLY A 346 12.60 -11.45 14.36
C GLY A 346 11.23 -11.35 15.04
N THR A 347 10.70 -10.15 15.19
CA THR A 347 9.35 -9.91 15.72
C THR A 347 8.70 -8.71 15.05
N THR A 348 7.38 -8.65 15.01
CA THR A 348 6.65 -7.41 14.66
C THR A 348 6.61 -6.48 15.86
N ASP A 349 6.38 -5.19 15.62
CA ASP A 349 6.26 -4.19 16.69
C ASP A 349 5.05 -4.49 17.60
N ALA A 350 3.91 -4.86 17.01
CA ALA A 350 2.72 -5.26 17.75
C ALA A 350 2.96 -6.45 18.70
N TYR A 351 3.67 -7.48 18.22
CA TYR A 351 3.95 -8.66 19.04
C TYR A 351 5.03 -8.39 20.10
N TYR A 352 5.97 -7.50 19.82
CA TYR A 352 6.96 -7.05 20.80
C TYR A 352 6.31 -6.32 21.98
N ASP A 353 5.27 -5.54 21.73
CA ASP A 353 4.59 -4.79 22.79
C ASP A 353 3.91 -5.71 23.81
N GLU A 354 3.46 -6.89 23.39
CA GLU A 354 2.91 -7.94 24.26
C GLU A 354 3.95 -8.57 25.22
N PHE A 355 5.25 -8.38 24.99
CA PHE A 355 6.27 -8.93 25.87
C PHE A 355 6.23 -8.27 27.25
N ARG A 356 6.32 -9.10 28.30
CA ARG A 356 6.44 -8.63 29.68
C ARG A 356 7.73 -7.84 29.88
N ASP A 357 7.69 -6.82 30.73
CA ASP A 357 8.82 -5.91 30.96
C ASP A 357 10.09 -6.63 31.41
N ASN A 358 9.96 -7.68 32.24
CA ASN A 358 11.08 -8.49 32.69
C ASN A 358 11.86 -9.17 31.55
N TYR A 359 11.21 -9.52 30.44
CA TYR A 359 11.89 -10.04 29.25
C TYR A 359 12.50 -8.90 28.44
N LYS A 360 11.81 -7.77 28.34
CA LYS A 360 12.31 -6.57 27.64
C LYS A 360 13.62 -6.06 28.26
N ASP A 361 13.75 -6.16 29.58
CA ASP A 361 14.97 -5.78 30.32
C ASP A 361 16.15 -6.73 30.08
N ARG A 362 15.89 -7.99 29.70
CA ARG A 362 16.93 -9.01 29.40
C ARG A 362 17.41 -8.99 27.96
N ILE A 363 16.79 -8.18 27.10
CA ILE A 363 17.26 -7.98 25.73
C ILE A 363 18.62 -7.27 25.80
N THR A 364 19.56 -7.68 24.97
CA THR A 364 20.89 -7.05 24.91
C THR A 364 20.89 -5.88 23.93
N ASN A 365 20.34 -6.09 22.72
CA ASN A 365 20.21 -5.06 21.68
C ASN A 365 18.93 -5.26 20.87
N GLN A 366 18.42 -4.17 20.31
CA GLN A 366 17.28 -4.15 19.40
C GLN A 366 17.69 -3.51 18.08
N PHE A 367 17.38 -4.17 16.96
CA PHE A 367 17.59 -3.66 15.61
C PHE A 367 16.23 -3.33 15.00
N VAL A 368 15.96 -2.05 14.77
CA VAL A 368 14.70 -1.56 14.21
C VAL A 368 14.92 -1.24 12.75
N ILE A 369 14.15 -1.92 11.89
CA ILE A 369 14.08 -1.61 10.46
C ILE A 369 12.98 -0.57 10.27
N PRO A 370 13.30 0.63 9.75
CA PRO A 370 12.30 1.67 9.54
C PRO A 370 11.30 1.32 8.42
N ASP A 371 10.09 1.87 8.50
CA ASP A 371 8.99 1.62 7.55
C ASP A 371 9.32 1.96 6.10
N ASN A 372 10.21 2.93 5.88
CA ASN A 372 10.57 3.42 4.55
C ASN A 372 12.04 3.10 4.23
N VAL A 373 12.34 1.82 4.03
CA VAL A 373 13.69 1.29 3.77
C VAL A 373 14.41 2.00 2.63
N PHE A 374 13.68 2.36 1.56
CA PHE A 374 14.22 3.06 0.38
C PHE A 374 14.06 4.59 0.42
N GLY A 375 13.37 5.13 1.43
CA GLY A 375 12.77 6.47 1.40
C GLY A 375 13.69 7.67 1.35
N ASN A 376 14.91 7.52 1.88
CA ASN A 376 15.87 8.61 1.96
C ASN A 376 16.89 8.61 0.81
N ASN A 377 17.00 7.51 0.06
CA ASN A 377 17.97 7.35 -1.02
C ASN A 377 17.35 6.59 -2.20
N GLN A 378 17.03 7.32 -3.27
CA GLN A 378 16.48 6.75 -4.50
C GLN A 378 17.45 5.74 -5.16
N ASP A 379 18.75 5.86 -4.89
CA ASP A 379 19.75 4.93 -5.43
C ASP A 379 19.57 3.51 -4.90
N ASP A 380 19.13 3.34 -3.65
CA ASP A 380 18.88 2.01 -3.06
C ASP A 380 17.69 1.33 -3.75
N LEU A 381 16.68 2.11 -4.14
CA LEU A 381 15.54 1.63 -4.91
C LEU A 381 15.96 1.18 -6.32
N PHE A 382 16.83 1.96 -6.96
CA PHE A 382 17.39 1.64 -8.27
C PHE A 382 18.27 0.39 -8.21
N GLU A 383 19.16 0.28 -7.22
CA GLU A 383 19.98 -0.90 -6.99
C GLU A 383 19.12 -2.15 -6.79
N PHE A 384 18.04 -2.03 -6.00
CA PHE A 384 17.11 -3.12 -5.76
C PHE A 384 16.50 -3.65 -7.06
N VAL A 385 15.94 -2.77 -7.89
CA VAL A 385 15.37 -3.18 -9.19
C VAL A 385 16.45 -3.78 -10.10
N ALA A 386 17.63 -3.16 -10.17
CA ALA A 386 18.75 -3.64 -11.00
C ALA A 386 19.19 -5.06 -10.62
N ARG A 387 19.34 -5.35 -9.32
CA ARG A 387 19.74 -6.68 -8.85
C ARG A 387 18.71 -7.77 -9.15
N TYR A 388 17.42 -7.47 -9.01
CA TYR A 388 16.36 -8.42 -9.34
C TYR A 388 16.30 -8.70 -10.85
N ILE A 389 16.35 -7.65 -11.68
CA ILE A 389 16.40 -7.80 -13.15
C ILE A 389 17.64 -8.59 -13.56
N ASN A 390 18.79 -8.32 -12.94
CA ASN A 390 20.04 -9.04 -13.20
C ASN A 390 19.93 -10.52 -12.84
N ALA A 391 19.39 -10.85 -11.67
CA ALA A 391 19.21 -12.23 -11.23
C ALA A 391 18.26 -13.03 -12.14
N MET A 392 17.23 -12.39 -12.71
CA MET A 392 16.34 -12.98 -13.71
C MET A 392 16.99 -13.11 -15.09
N SER A 393 17.96 -12.24 -15.40
CA SER A 393 18.69 -12.24 -16.67
C SER A 393 19.90 -13.18 -16.71
N LEU A 394 20.19 -13.88 -15.60
CA LEU A 394 21.32 -14.78 -15.46
C LEU A 394 20.86 -16.23 -15.25
N PRO A 395 21.55 -17.21 -15.85
CA PRO A 395 21.41 -18.61 -15.48
C PRO A 395 21.76 -18.83 -14.00
N LYS A 396 21.05 -19.74 -13.34
CA LYS A 396 21.24 -20.08 -11.93
C LYS A 396 22.67 -20.49 -11.60
N SER A 397 23.32 -21.24 -12.48
CA SER A 397 24.72 -21.69 -12.33
C SER A 397 25.72 -20.55 -12.14
N ASN A 398 25.50 -19.41 -12.79
CA ASN A 398 26.42 -18.27 -12.72
C ASN A 398 26.40 -17.64 -11.32
N ILE A 399 25.20 -17.55 -10.73
CA ILE A 399 25.01 -17.00 -9.39
C ILE A 399 25.52 -18.00 -8.34
N GLU A 400 25.27 -19.29 -8.52
CA GLU A 400 25.79 -20.34 -7.62
C GLU A 400 27.32 -20.39 -7.59
N ASN A 401 27.99 -20.22 -8.73
CA ASN A 401 29.44 -20.18 -8.80
C ASN A 401 30.02 -18.96 -8.06
N TRP A 402 29.43 -17.77 -8.27
CA TRP A 402 29.82 -16.56 -7.55
C TRP A 402 29.69 -16.72 -6.03
N VAL A 403 28.67 -17.47 -5.58
CA VAL A 403 28.47 -17.74 -4.14
C VAL A 403 29.52 -18.72 -3.61
N LYS A 404 29.88 -19.75 -4.38
CA LYS A 404 30.98 -20.67 -4.05
C LYS A 404 32.34 -19.97 -3.96
N GLU A 405 32.55 -18.94 -4.77
CA GLU A 405 33.75 -18.10 -4.78
C GLU A 405 33.79 -17.07 -3.64
N GLY A 406 32.77 -17.04 -2.78
CA GLY A 406 32.76 -16.22 -1.56
C GLY A 406 32.01 -14.89 -1.67
N CYS A 407 31.16 -14.71 -2.68
CA CYS A 407 30.30 -13.53 -2.85
C CYS A 407 31.07 -12.20 -2.89
N VAL A 408 32.23 -12.18 -3.56
CA VAL A 408 33.07 -10.98 -3.65
C VAL A 408 32.33 -9.91 -4.46
N SER A 409 32.17 -8.71 -3.89
CA SER A 409 31.38 -7.64 -4.51
C SER A 409 31.97 -7.14 -5.84
N SER A 410 33.29 -7.18 -6.01
CA SER A 410 33.96 -6.81 -7.26
C SER A 410 33.65 -7.79 -8.40
N GLU A 411 33.38 -9.05 -8.08
CA GLU A 411 33.15 -10.13 -9.05
C GLU A 411 31.66 -10.41 -9.27
N TYR A 412 30.77 -9.52 -8.79
CA TYR A 412 29.33 -9.67 -8.94
C TYR A 412 28.96 -9.97 -10.41
N PRO A 413 28.27 -11.09 -10.70
CA PRO A 413 27.94 -11.48 -12.06
C PRO A 413 26.88 -10.54 -12.60
N VAL A 414 27.10 -9.97 -13.79
CA VAL A 414 26.15 -9.08 -14.46
C VAL A 414 25.89 -9.62 -15.86
N SER A 415 24.61 -9.74 -16.23
CA SER A 415 24.22 -10.24 -17.55
C SER A 415 24.60 -9.25 -18.66
N SER A 416 25.36 -9.71 -19.65
CA SER A 416 25.64 -8.95 -20.88
C SER A 416 24.42 -8.84 -21.80
N ASP A 417 23.54 -9.83 -21.75
CA ASP A 417 22.41 -10.00 -22.68
C ASP A 417 21.23 -9.07 -22.36
N ASN A 418 21.35 -8.29 -21.29
CA ASN A 418 20.33 -7.36 -20.83
C ASN A 418 20.71 -5.89 -20.95
N PHE A 419 21.82 -5.57 -21.60
CA PHE A 419 22.20 -4.18 -21.83
C PHE A 419 21.59 -3.66 -23.14
N ASP A 420 20.69 -2.70 -23.00
CA ASP A 420 20.12 -1.88 -24.08
C ASP A 420 20.28 -0.40 -23.69
N GLU A 421 21.09 0.33 -24.45
CA GLU A 421 21.42 1.74 -24.21
C GLU A 421 20.21 2.67 -24.35
N ARG A 422 19.13 2.23 -25.00
CA ARG A 422 17.90 3.01 -25.15
C ARG A 422 17.15 3.15 -23.83
N TRP A 423 17.35 2.21 -22.92
CA TRP A 423 16.75 2.19 -21.59
C TRP A 423 17.70 2.75 -20.54
N ASP A 424 17.13 3.33 -19.48
CA ASP A 424 17.92 3.72 -18.31
C ASP A 424 18.70 2.53 -17.75
N PHE A 425 19.89 2.77 -17.19
CA PHE A 425 20.74 1.72 -16.62
C PHE A 425 21.18 2.03 -15.20
N TYR A 426 21.60 0.98 -14.50
CA TYR A 426 22.32 1.03 -13.23
C TYR A 426 23.77 0.58 -13.44
N GLU A 427 24.71 1.28 -12.81
CA GLU A 427 26.13 0.92 -12.80
C GLU A 427 26.49 0.39 -11.41
N PHE A 428 26.91 -0.87 -11.36
CA PHE A 428 27.34 -1.50 -10.11
C PHE A 428 28.74 -1.00 -9.70
N THR A 429 29.13 -1.26 -8.45
CA THR A 429 30.43 -0.87 -7.89
C THR A 429 31.64 -1.45 -8.63
N ASN A 430 31.44 -2.52 -9.41
CA ASN A 430 32.47 -3.12 -10.28
C ASN A 430 32.54 -2.50 -11.69
N GLY A 431 31.80 -1.41 -11.95
CA GLY A 431 31.76 -0.70 -13.23
C GLY A 431 30.92 -1.39 -14.32
N ARG A 432 30.31 -2.55 -14.04
CA ARG A 432 29.41 -3.22 -14.98
C ARG A 432 28.03 -2.57 -14.94
N LYS A 433 27.39 -2.51 -16.11
CA LYS A 433 26.09 -1.84 -16.30
C LYS A 433 25.00 -2.86 -16.62
N ILE A 434 23.79 -2.60 -16.14
CA ILE A 434 22.59 -3.32 -16.52
C ILE A 434 21.46 -2.34 -16.84
N SER A 435 20.73 -2.59 -17.92
CA SER A 435 19.55 -1.79 -18.23
C SER A 435 18.39 -2.18 -17.33
N PHE A 436 17.58 -1.19 -16.97
CA PHE A 436 16.37 -1.36 -16.19
C PHE A 436 15.23 -2.00 -16.98
N TYR A 437 15.44 -2.40 -18.24
CA TYR A 437 14.42 -2.99 -19.10
C TYR A 437 13.52 -4.00 -18.35
N PRO A 438 12.20 -3.82 -18.33
CA PRO A 438 11.39 -2.85 -19.09
C PRO A 438 11.03 -1.54 -18.34
N PHE A 439 11.81 -1.13 -17.34
CA PHE A 439 11.58 0.08 -16.53
C PHE A 439 12.48 1.26 -16.95
N SER A 440 11.99 2.46 -16.66
CA SER A 440 12.81 3.69 -16.56
C SER A 440 12.98 4.10 -15.10
N ARG A 441 13.92 5.00 -14.79
CA ARG A 441 14.08 5.58 -13.45
C ARG A 441 12.80 6.25 -12.98
N ASN A 442 12.09 6.94 -13.87
CA ASN A 442 10.80 7.55 -13.57
C ASN A 442 9.73 6.49 -13.28
N ALA A 443 9.68 5.39 -14.06
CA ALA A 443 8.74 4.30 -13.82
C ALA A 443 8.94 3.70 -12.42
N ILE A 444 10.19 3.45 -12.02
CA ILE A 444 10.53 2.90 -10.71
C ILE A 444 10.04 3.81 -9.59
N ILE A 445 10.32 5.11 -9.68
CA ILE A 445 9.88 6.10 -8.67
C ILE A 445 8.36 6.19 -8.62
N ASN A 446 7.71 6.35 -9.78
CA ASN A 446 6.27 6.56 -9.89
C ASN A 446 5.48 5.34 -9.41
N LEU A 447 5.91 4.14 -9.80
CA LEU A 447 5.27 2.89 -9.38
C LEU A 447 5.49 2.65 -7.89
N TYR A 448 6.71 2.86 -7.36
CA TYR A 448 6.95 2.73 -5.92
C TYR A 448 6.14 3.73 -5.09
N ALA A 449 5.99 4.97 -5.56
CA ALA A 449 5.19 6.00 -4.90
C ALA A 449 3.69 5.66 -4.86
N ALA A 450 3.20 4.88 -5.84
CA ALA A 450 1.81 4.45 -5.96
C ALA A 450 1.38 3.36 -4.96
N LEU A 451 2.34 2.68 -4.31
CA LEU A 451 2.03 1.62 -3.35
C LEU A 451 1.36 2.17 -2.10
N GLN A 452 0.28 1.51 -1.67
CA GLN A 452 -0.38 1.81 -0.38
C GLN A 452 0.57 1.55 0.79
N LEU A 453 1.25 0.39 0.76
CA LEU A 453 2.26 -0.01 1.72
C LEU A 453 3.61 -0.16 1.02
N LYS A 454 4.51 0.79 1.29
CA LYS A 454 5.84 0.93 0.65
C LYS A 454 6.86 -0.05 1.23
N THR A 455 6.62 -1.34 1.05
CA THR A 455 7.53 -2.40 1.49
C THR A 455 8.25 -3.04 0.30
N PRO A 456 9.50 -3.53 0.45
CA PRO A 456 10.19 -4.26 -0.60
C PRO A 456 9.39 -5.47 -1.12
N ARG A 457 8.64 -6.16 -0.24
CA ARG A 457 7.79 -7.31 -0.60
C ARG A 457 6.66 -6.90 -1.54
N ASN A 458 5.94 -5.83 -1.21
CA ASN A 458 4.85 -5.35 -2.06
C ASN A 458 5.38 -4.77 -3.37
N PHE A 459 6.53 -4.09 -3.34
CA PHE A 459 7.17 -3.62 -4.57
C PHE A 459 7.55 -4.76 -5.50
N LEU A 460 8.07 -5.87 -4.96
CA LEU A 460 8.38 -7.05 -5.74
C LEU A 460 7.12 -7.69 -6.36
N ARG A 461 6.06 -7.95 -5.56
CA ARG A 461 4.83 -8.64 -6.04
C ARG A 461 3.93 -7.77 -6.91
N GLU A 462 3.69 -6.54 -6.48
CA GLU A 462 2.67 -5.71 -7.11
C GLU A 462 3.21 -4.96 -8.32
N ILE A 463 4.53 -4.82 -8.43
CA ILE A 463 5.16 -4.01 -9.48
C ILE A 463 6.16 -4.82 -10.28
N ILE A 464 7.28 -5.26 -9.70
CA ILE A 464 8.34 -5.93 -10.46
C ILE A 464 7.80 -7.17 -11.16
N GLU A 465 7.13 -8.05 -10.42
CA GLU A 465 6.50 -9.26 -10.96
C GLU A 465 5.50 -8.94 -12.07
N LYS A 466 4.56 -8.03 -11.83
CA LYS A 466 3.51 -7.70 -12.82
C LYS A 466 4.07 -7.10 -14.09
N VAL A 467 5.01 -6.17 -13.98
CA VAL A 467 5.60 -5.47 -15.12
C VAL A 467 6.48 -6.41 -15.94
N VAL A 468 7.32 -7.22 -15.29
CA VAL A 468 8.18 -8.19 -15.98
C VAL A 468 7.33 -9.28 -16.63
N ASN A 469 6.30 -9.78 -15.94
CA ASN A 469 5.36 -10.75 -16.50
C ASN A 469 4.62 -10.16 -17.72
N ASP A 470 4.13 -8.92 -17.64
CA ASP A 470 3.44 -8.27 -18.74
C ASP A 470 4.33 -8.05 -19.98
N ILE A 471 5.60 -7.64 -19.81
CA ILE A 471 6.49 -7.50 -20.97
C ILE A 471 6.87 -8.87 -21.58
N LEU A 472 7.01 -9.91 -20.76
CA LEU A 472 7.41 -11.24 -21.21
C LEU A 472 6.32 -11.94 -22.03
N TYR A 473 5.06 -11.86 -21.59
CA TYR A 473 3.94 -12.54 -22.24
C TYR A 473 3.13 -11.63 -23.18
N ASN A 474 3.07 -10.33 -22.90
CA ASN A 474 2.19 -9.37 -23.56
C ASN A 474 2.93 -8.16 -24.14
N LYS A 475 4.15 -8.36 -24.67
CA LYS A 475 5.00 -7.27 -25.22
C LYS A 475 4.27 -6.28 -26.13
N LYS A 476 3.36 -6.77 -26.98
CA LYS A 476 2.61 -5.95 -27.95
C LYS A 476 1.51 -5.08 -27.33
N SER A 477 1.03 -5.39 -26.12
CA SER A 477 0.00 -4.62 -25.41
C SER A 477 0.53 -3.97 -24.13
N PHE A 478 1.79 -4.17 -23.79
CA PHE A 478 2.46 -3.54 -22.66
C PHE A 478 2.35 -2.00 -22.74
N PRO A 479 2.08 -1.26 -21.64
CA PRO A 479 1.69 -1.76 -20.31
C PRO A 479 0.19 -2.11 -20.27
N GLY A 480 -0.13 -3.39 -20.10
CA GLY A 480 -1.50 -3.94 -20.09
C GLY A 480 -2.15 -4.03 -18.71
N PHE A 481 -1.39 -3.83 -17.63
CA PHE A 481 -1.90 -3.91 -16.26
C PHE A 481 -2.55 -2.58 -15.80
N GLN A 482 -3.43 -2.68 -14.81
CA GLN A 482 -4.08 -1.50 -14.21
C GLN A 482 -3.17 -0.88 -13.14
N CYS A 483 -3.00 0.44 -13.20
CA CYS A 483 -2.28 1.22 -12.20
C CYS A 483 -3.26 2.00 -11.34
N THR A 484 -3.15 1.87 -10.02
CA THR A 484 -3.99 2.59 -9.05
C THR A 484 -3.69 4.09 -9.03
N TYR A 485 -2.49 4.51 -9.45
CA TYR A 485 -2.03 5.89 -9.51
C TYR A 485 -1.38 6.17 -10.86
N LEU A 486 -1.68 7.34 -11.42
CA LEU A 486 -1.15 7.78 -12.71
C LEU A 486 -0.67 9.25 -12.56
N PRO A 487 0.62 9.56 -12.73
CA PRO A 487 1.15 10.92 -12.58
C PRO A 487 0.41 11.92 -13.47
N ASN A 488 0.15 13.15 -13.03
CA ASN A 488 -0.57 14.13 -13.85
C ASN A 488 0.27 14.57 -15.05
N TRP A 489 -0.38 14.87 -16.18
CA TRP A 489 0.26 15.57 -17.28
C TRP A 489 0.82 16.91 -16.81
N ASN A 490 2.06 17.19 -17.18
CA ASN A 490 2.73 18.44 -16.86
C ASN A 490 3.48 18.98 -18.09
N PRO A 491 2.93 19.96 -18.81
CA PRO A 491 1.66 20.67 -18.55
C PRO A 491 0.40 19.82 -18.82
N ILE A 492 -0.71 20.15 -18.13
CA ILE A 492 -1.97 19.37 -18.14
C ILE A 492 -2.56 19.22 -19.55
N ASN A 493 -2.40 20.24 -20.40
CA ASN A 493 -2.95 20.27 -21.76
C ASN A 493 -2.36 19.20 -22.69
N HIS A 494 -1.21 18.60 -22.35
CA HIS A 494 -0.56 17.59 -23.17
C HIS A 494 -1.44 16.35 -23.36
N GLY A 495 -2.19 15.90 -22.35
CA GLY A 495 -3.12 14.78 -22.53
C GLY A 495 -4.14 14.99 -23.65
N HIS A 496 -4.57 16.25 -23.88
CA HIS A 496 -5.49 16.59 -24.96
C HIS A 496 -4.79 16.58 -26.32
N VAL A 497 -3.57 17.12 -26.40
CA VAL A 497 -2.77 17.10 -27.63
C VAL A 497 -2.56 15.67 -28.13
N LEU A 498 -2.31 14.72 -27.21
CA LEU A 498 -2.22 13.30 -27.57
C LEU A 498 -3.56 12.73 -28.07
N ALA A 499 -4.67 13.11 -27.43
CA ALA A 499 -6.01 12.66 -27.81
C ALA A 499 -6.46 13.20 -29.17
N ASP A 500 -6.01 14.40 -29.56
CA ASP A 500 -6.27 14.96 -30.88
C ASP A 500 -5.48 14.23 -31.99
N GLU A 501 -4.32 13.66 -31.66
CA GLU A 501 -3.48 12.90 -32.60
C GLU A 501 -3.90 11.43 -32.76
N ILE A 502 -4.49 10.83 -31.72
CA ILE A 502 -4.78 9.39 -31.66
C ILE A 502 -6.27 9.16 -31.38
N THR A 503 -6.98 8.68 -32.39
CA THR A 503 -8.44 8.47 -32.34
C THR A 503 -8.85 7.14 -31.70
N ASP A 504 -7.96 6.14 -31.66
CA ASP A 504 -8.23 4.84 -31.03
C ASP A 504 -8.03 4.96 -29.51
N GLU A 505 -9.12 4.80 -28.75
CA GLU A 505 -9.12 4.95 -27.30
C GLU A 505 -8.22 3.95 -26.57
N ILE A 506 -8.09 2.72 -27.10
CA ILE A 506 -7.26 1.67 -26.48
C ILE A 506 -5.79 2.05 -26.64
N VAL A 507 -5.40 2.48 -27.83
CA VAL A 507 -4.04 2.92 -28.15
C VAL A 507 -3.69 4.21 -27.42
N LEU A 508 -4.63 5.16 -27.35
CA LEU A 508 -4.48 6.41 -26.61
C LEU A 508 -4.20 6.15 -25.13
N ASN A 509 -5.03 5.32 -24.48
CA ASN A 509 -4.87 4.97 -23.07
C ASN A 509 -3.52 4.28 -22.80
N ARG A 510 -3.10 3.40 -23.71
CA ARG A 510 -1.81 2.70 -23.63
C ARG A 510 -0.62 3.68 -23.69
N ILE A 511 -0.63 4.62 -24.63
CA ILE A 511 0.46 5.61 -24.78
C ILE A 511 0.44 6.61 -23.64
N GLU A 512 -0.74 7.07 -23.24
CA GLU A 512 -0.90 7.97 -22.11
C GLU A 512 -0.30 7.37 -20.84
N LYS A 513 -0.63 6.11 -20.54
CA LYS A 513 -0.04 5.39 -19.41
C LYS A 513 1.48 5.31 -19.51
N PHE A 514 1.99 4.94 -20.67
CA PHE A 514 3.41 4.77 -20.89
C PHE A 514 4.19 6.08 -20.67
N ILE A 515 3.75 7.18 -21.29
CA ILE A 515 4.41 8.49 -21.16
C ILE A 515 4.33 9.04 -19.73
N ARG A 516 3.19 8.85 -19.04
CA ARG A 516 2.99 9.38 -17.69
C ARG A 516 3.78 8.60 -16.63
N ILE A 517 3.90 7.28 -16.77
CA ILE A 517 4.60 6.45 -15.78
C ILE A 517 6.09 6.33 -16.12
N TRP A 518 6.44 5.94 -17.36
CA TRP A 518 7.83 5.73 -17.79
C TRP A 518 8.54 7.00 -18.23
N GLY A 519 7.79 8.01 -18.66
CA GLY A 519 8.34 9.28 -19.09
C GLY A 519 8.34 10.34 -17.99
N ASN A 520 8.39 11.60 -18.41
CA ASN A 520 8.32 12.79 -17.56
C ASN A 520 6.91 13.42 -17.54
N ALA A 521 5.89 12.66 -17.95
CA ALA A 521 4.49 13.09 -18.07
C ALA A 521 4.30 14.35 -18.94
N ASN A 522 5.06 14.48 -20.02
CA ASN A 522 4.86 15.52 -21.04
C ASN A 522 5.02 14.96 -22.46
N LEU A 523 4.63 15.73 -23.47
CA LEU A 523 4.69 15.38 -24.90
C LEU A 523 5.76 16.17 -25.64
N PHE A 524 6.72 16.72 -24.92
CA PHE A 524 7.81 17.42 -25.58
C PHE A 524 8.65 16.44 -26.38
N ARG A 525 8.98 16.84 -27.61
CA ARG A 525 9.91 16.14 -28.48
C ARG A 525 11.24 16.88 -28.44
N THR A 526 12.25 16.22 -27.91
CA THR A 526 13.60 16.77 -27.71
C THR A 526 14.62 15.92 -28.45
N GLU A 527 15.69 16.53 -28.93
CA GLU A 527 16.80 15.84 -29.58
C GLU A 527 18.09 16.10 -28.79
N GLU A 528 18.75 15.03 -28.35
CA GLU A 528 20.04 15.09 -27.67
C GLU A 528 21.02 14.17 -28.41
N ASN A 529 22.17 14.71 -28.83
CA ASN A 529 23.24 13.94 -29.52
C ASN A 529 22.76 13.15 -30.76
N GLY A 530 21.77 13.67 -31.50
CA GLY A 530 21.18 12.99 -32.68
C GLY A 530 20.15 11.90 -32.34
N ILE A 531 19.79 11.77 -31.06
CA ILE A 531 18.78 10.83 -30.56
C ILE A 531 17.52 11.61 -30.19
N GLU A 532 16.38 11.19 -30.72
CA GLU A 532 15.10 11.81 -30.43
C GLU A 532 14.38 11.13 -29.25
N TYR A 533 13.78 11.97 -28.39
CA TYR A 533 13.01 11.58 -27.22
C TYR A 533 11.61 12.19 -27.28
N LEU A 534 10.62 11.42 -26.82
CA LEU A 534 9.24 11.88 -26.62
C LEU A 534 8.88 11.70 -25.15
N GLY A 535 8.57 12.79 -24.46
CA GLY A 535 8.23 12.73 -23.03
C GLY A 535 9.35 12.15 -22.17
N GLY A 536 10.60 12.39 -22.56
CA GLY A 536 11.79 11.84 -21.90
C GLY A 536 12.06 10.35 -22.17
N ILE A 537 11.32 9.72 -23.09
CA ILE A 537 11.51 8.32 -23.50
C ILE A 537 12.12 8.28 -24.91
N HIS A 538 13.13 7.44 -25.12
CA HIS A 538 13.75 7.24 -26.42
C HIS A 538 12.72 6.73 -27.45
N ILE A 539 12.64 7.36 -28.64
CA ILE A 539 11.59 7.04 -29.64
C ILE A 539 11.63 5.57 -30.08
N GLY A 540 12.82 5.00 -30.29
CA GLY A 540 12.98 3.57 -30.63
C GLY A 540 12.35 2.59 -29.63
N ILE A 541 12.05 3.00 -28.38
CA ILE A 541 11.33 2.15 -27.42
C ILE A 541 9.85 1.99 -27.83
N PHE A 542 9.22 3.04 -28.35
CA PHE A 542 7.83 2.97 -28.81
C PHE A 542 7.70 2.01 -29.98
N GLU A 543 8.65 2.04 -30.92
CA GLU A 543 8.72 1.11 -32.05
C GLU A 543 8.90 -0.34 -31.57
N ASP A 544 9.84 -0.57 -30.65
CA ASP A 544 10.09 -1.89 -30.04
C ASP A 544 8.86 -2.48 -29.33
N LEU A 545 8.03 -1.63 -28.74
CA LEU A 545 6.79 -2.00 -28.05
C LEU A 545 5.59 -2.04 -29.00
N ASN A 546 5.76 -1.78 -30.29
CA ASN A 546 4.66 -1.69 -31.26
C ASN A 546 3.60 -0.65 -30.83
N MET A 547 4.06 0.51 -30.37
CA MET A 547 3.25 1.69 -30.06
C MET A 547 3.44 2.75 -31.15
N PRO A 548 2.36 3.39 -31.65
CA PRO A 548 2.51 4.51 -32.56
C PRO A 548 3.17 5.70 -31.86
N VAL A 549 4.12 6.33 -32.54
CA VAL A 549 4.85 7.50 -32.05
C VAL A 549 4.01 8.74 -32.33
N ALA A 550 3.60 9.45 -31.28
CA ALA A 550 2.92 10.74 -31.41
C ALA A 550 3.87 11.78 -32.04
N ARG A 551 3.34 12.76 -32.78
CA ARG A 551 4.16 13.82 -33.38
C ARG A 551 4.87 14.63 -32.31
N GLY A 552 4.17 14.86 -31.19
CA GLY A 552 4.68 15.58 -30.03
C GLY A 552 4.86 17.08 -30.30
N ILE A 553 5.19 17.83 -29.25
CA ILE A 553 5.40 19.28 -29.32
C ILE A 553 6.90 19.53 -29.42
N LYS A 554 7.35 20.10 -30.53
CA LYS A 554 8.76 20.49 -30.71
C LYS A 554 9.09 21.65 -29.76
N THR A 555 10.05 21.45 -28.87
CA THR A 555 10.57 22.49 -27.97
C THR A 555 12.07 22.64 -28.14
N THR A 556 12.54 23.89 -28.25
CA THR A 556 13.96 24.26 -28.30
C THR A 556 14.59 24.45 -26.92
N GLU A 557 13.85 24.20 -25.83
CA GLU A 557 14.36 24.33 -24.47
C GLU A 557 15.21 23.11 -24.07
N LYS A 558 16.54 23.29 -24.08
CA LYS A 558 17.46 22.43 -23.34
C LYS A 558 17.20 22.61 -21.83
N LYS A 559 16.46 21.69 -21.21
CA LYS A 559 16.46 21.51 -19.76
C LYS A 559 16.91 20.10 -19.41
N ALA A 560 17.83 20.07 -18.44
CA ALA A 560 18.69 18.96 -18.08
C ALA A 560 17.98 17.60 -17.99
N SER A 561 18.58 16.61 -18.65
CA SER A 561 18.40 15.22 -18.30
C SER A 561 18.89 14.97 -16.85
N PRO A 562 18.37 13.93 -16.18
CA PRO A 562 19.03 13.33 -15.01
C PRO A 562 20.31 12.57 -15.38
N HIS A 563 20.74 12.56 -16.65
CA HIS A 563 21.96 11.91 -17.11
C HIS A 563 23.15 12.87 -17.01
N SER A 564 23.53 13.22 -15.78
CA SER A 564 24.90 13.62 -15.51
C SER A 564 25.38 13.07 -14.18
N ASN A 565 26.44 12.29 -14.28
CA ASN A 565 27.15 11.60 -13.21
C ASN A 565 27.64 12.57 -12.12
N ALA A 566 27.17 12.39 -10.89
CA ALA A 566 27.86 12.92 -9.71
C ALA A 566 28.83 11.87 -9.19
N ASN A 567 30.01 11.77 -9.81
CA ASN A 567 31.22 11.21 -9.18
C ASN A 567 32.47 11.70 -9.93
N LYS A 568 33.02 12.82 -9.46
CA LYS A 568 34.46 13.11 -9.58
C LYS A 568 34.96 13.52 -8.21
N GLY A 569 35.81 12.69 -7.63
CA GLY A 569 36.60 13.05 -6.46
C GLY A 569 37.92 13.72 -6.85
N ILE A 570 38.50 14.36 -5.83
CA ILE A 570 39.93 14.55 -5.52
C ILE A 570 40.45 16.02 -5.55
N THR A 571 40.85 16.46 -4.33
CA THR A 571 41.91 17.42 -3.90
C THR A 571 41.76 18.96 -3.99
N ASN A 572 41.67 19.57 -2.80
CA ASN A 572 42.56 20.61 -2.22
C ASN A 572 43.38 21.54 -3.14
N LEU A 573 43.06 22.85 -3.14
CA LEU A 573 43.85 23.98 -2.56
C LEU A 573 43.59 25.34 -3.26
N GLN A 574 43.47 26.37 -2.40
CA GLN A 574 43.74 27.82 -2.60
C GLN A 574 42.64 28.76 -3.17
N ASP A 575 42.06 29.53 -2.25
CA ASP A 575 41.67 30.95 -2.39
C ASP A 575 42.90 31.83 -2.77
N PRO A 576 42.76 33.04 -3.38
CA PRO A 576 41.77 34.06 -3.00
C PRO A 576 41.18 34.94 -4.15
N ALA A 577 40.00 35.53 -3.91
CA ALA A 577 39.78 36.99 -3.88
C ALA A 577 38.29 37.37 -4.07
N GLN A 578 37.82 38.11 -3.08
CA GLN A 578 36.48 38.66 -2.88
C GLN A 578 36.04 39.62 -4.00
N LYS A 579 34.79 39.48 -4.46
CA LYS A 579 33.88 40.64 -4.66
C LYS A 579 32.46 40.27 -4.26
N ASN A 580 32.01 40.94 -3.21
CA ASN A 580 30.65 40.92 -2.65
C ASN A 580 29.60 41.39 -3.66
N ILE A 581 28.52 40.62 -3.84
CA ILE A 581 27.15 41.17 -3.89
C ILE A 581 26.23 40.21 -3.13
N ASN A 582 25.49 40.80 -2.18
CA ASN A 582 24.63 40.15 -1.21
C ASN A 582 23.23 39.83 -1.78
N ILE A 583 22.79 38.58 -1.52
CA ILE A 583 21.45 38.13 -1.09
C ILE A 583 20.28 38.17 -2.10
N GLY A 584 19.91 36.97 -2.55
CA GLY A 584 18.52 36.54 -2.78
C GLY A 584 18.43 35.05 -2.44
N LYS A 585 17.65 34.68 -1.42
CA LYS A 585 17.48 33.29 -0.96
C LYS A 585 16.74 32.47 -2.03
N ASP A 586 17.45 31.64 -2.78
CA ASP A 586 16.85 30.50 -3.48
C ASP A 586 17.18 29.21 -2.72
N LYS A 587 16.24 28.82 -1.85
CA LYS A 587 16.08 27.43 -1.46
C LYS A 587 14.96 26.87 -2.32
N THR A 588 15.31 26.07 -3.31
CA THR A 588 14.44 24.98 -3.78
C THR A 588 15.34 23.81 -4.20
N GLN A 589 15.74 23.05 -3.18
CA GLN A 589 15.95 21.62 -3.36
C GLN A 589 14.60 21.05 -3.80
N ASN A 590 14.52 20.53 -5.03
CA ASN A 590 13.35 19.82 -5.52
C ASN A 590 13.16 18.51 -4.74
N LYS A 591 12.48 18.62 -3.60
CA LYS A 591 11.69 17.53 -3.01
C LYS A 591 10.40 17.45 -3.82
N ILE A 592 10.19 16.35 -4.55
CA ILE A 592 8.86 16.02 -5.09
C ILE A 592 8.08 15.37 -3.94
N GLU A 593 7.56 16.19 -3.03
CA GLU A 593 6.43 15.80 -2.19
C GLU A 593 5.16 16.12 -2.99
N ILE A 594 4.40 15.08 -3.38
CA ILE A 594 3.09 15.25 -4.03
C ILE A 594 2.22 16.07 -3.06
N SER A 595 1.73 17.22 -3.52
CA SER A 595 0.94 18.12 -2.67
C SER A 595 -0.39 17.45 -2.25
N VAL A 596 -0.94 17.84 -1.11
CA VAL A 596 -2.22 17.29 -0.63
C VAL A 596 -3.35 17.63 -1.61
N GLU A 597 -3.26 18.81 -2.23
CA GLU A 597 -4.17 19.32 -3.25
C GLU A 597 -4.12 18.47 -4.53
N ASP A 598 -2.93 18.03 -4.95
CA ASP A 598 -2.78 17.13 -6.10
C ASP A 598 -3.46 15.77 -5.87
N LYS A 599 -3.37 15.23 -4.65
CA LYS A 599 -4.05 13.97 -4.30
C LYS A 599 -5.56 14.13 -4.31
N LEU A 600 -6.07 15.21 -3.70
CA LEU A 600 -7.50 15.49 -3.64
C LEU A 600 -8.09 15.73 -5.04
N PHE A 601 -7.38 16.46 -5.89
CA PHE A 601 -7.79 16.67 -7.28
C PHE A 601 -7.87 15.34 -8.06
N GLN A 602 -6.93 14.42 -7.83
CA GLN A 602 -6.94 13.11 -8.47
C GLN A 602 -8.08 12.20 -8.00
N GLU A 603 -8.44 12.23 -6.72
CA GLU A 603 -9.58 11.49 -6.20
C GLU A 603 -10.89 11.95 -6.86
N GLU A 604 -11.10 13.27 -6.95
CA GLU A 604 -12.27 13.83 -7.62
C GLU A 604 -12.28 13.54 -9.13
N ARG A 605 -11.12 13.58 -9.79
CA ARG A 605 -11.00 13.24 -11.21
C ARG A 605 -11.38 11.77 -11.50
N LYS A 606 -10.91 10.83 -10.68
CA LYS A 606 -11.30 9.41 -10.78
C LYS A 606 -12.82 9.23 -10.66
N ASN A 607 -13.45 10.00 -9.78
CA ASN A 607 -14.90 9.94 -9.62
C ASN A 607 -15.64 10.44 -10.89
N VAL A 608 -15.09 11.44 -11.57
CA VAL A 608 -15.61 11.92 -12.87
C VAL A 608 -15.38 10.90 -13.99
N GLU A 609 -14.24 10.22 -14.02
CA GLU A 609 -13.97 9.12 -14.96
C GLU A 609 -14.94 7.94 -14.77
N VAL A 610 -15.24 7.58 -13.51
CA VAL A 610 -16.24 6.57 -13.17
C VAL A 610 -17.64 6.97 -13.66
N TRP A 611 -17.99 8.26 -13.57
CA TRP A 611 -19.25 8.77 -14.10
C TRP A 611 -19.34 8.68 -15.62
N LEU A 612 -18.27 9.04 -16.33
CA LEU A 612 -18.19 8.88 -17.78
C LEU A 612 -18.38 7.42 -18.20
N ALA A 613 -17.76 6.49 -17.47
CA ALA A 613 -17.82 5.05 -17.71
C ALA A 613 -19.18 4.38 -17.40
N GLY A 614 -20.20 5.13 -16.98
CA GLY A 614 -21.54 4.58 -16.69
C GLY A 614 -21.96 4.68 -15.22
N GLY A 615 -21.07 5.10 -14.32
CA GLY A 615 -21.35 5.27 -12.91
C GLY A 615 -22.16 6.53 -12.58
N THR A 616 -22.42 6.74 -11.29
CA THR A 616 -23.09 7.95 -10.78
C THR A 616 -22.15 8.72 -9.87
N TYR A 617 -22.04 10.04 -10.08
CA TYR A 617 -21.20 10.92 -9.26
C TYR A 617 -22.06 11.81 -8.35
N SER A 618 -21.66 11.95 -7.09
CA SER A 618 -22.47 12.61 -6.03
C SER A 618 -22.06 14.06 -5.75
N SER A 619 -20.84 14.47 -6.12
CA SER A 619 -20.27 15.77 -5.73
C SER A 619 -20.46 16.89 -6.76
N PHE A 620 -21.36 16.72 -7.74
CA PHE A 620 -21.64 17.74 -8.77
C PHE A 620 -22.10 19.09 -8.24
N ARG A 621 -22.66 19.16 -7.03
CA ARG A 621 -23.29 20.40 -6.51
C ARG A 621 -22.32 21.58 -6.53
N LYS A 622 -21.13 21.42 -5.93
CA LYS A 622 -20.14 22.50 -5.81
C LYS A 622 -19.62 22.97 -7.16
N VAL A 623 -19.33 22.02 -8.06
CA VAL A 623 -18.80 22.34 -9.40
C VAL A 623 -19.88 22.97 -10.29
N ARG A 624 -21.12 22.47 -10.21
CA ARG A 624 -22.27 23.05 -10.90
C ARG A 624 -22.51 24.48 -10.48
N ASP A 625 -22.50 24.75 -9.18
CA ASP A 625 -22.74 26.08 -8.64
C ASP A 625 -21.64 27.06 -9.15
N ASP A 626 -20.36 26.65 -9.19
CA ASP A 626 -19.28 27.48 -9.76
C ASP A 626 -19.46 27.75 -11.27
N ILE A 627 -19.88 26.74 -12.04
CA ILE A 627 -20.12 26.90 -13.48
C ILE A 627 -21.31 27.82 -13.71
N CYS A 628 -22.39 27.69 -12.92
CA CYS A 628 -23.55 28.58 -12.98
C CYS A 628 -23.13 30.02 -12.69
N ASP A 629 -22.40 30.27 -11.59
CA ASP A 629 -21.92 31.61 -11.23
C ASP A 629 -21.03 32.21 -12.33
N TYR A 630 -20.17 31.39 -12.93
CA TYR A 630 -19.37 31.80 -14.08
C TYR A 630 -20.22 32.16 -15.29
N LEU A 631 -21.19 31.35 -15.70
CA LEU A 631 -22.05 31.63 -16.87
C LEU A 631 -22.86 32.91 -16.69
N VAL A 632 -23.36 33.18 -15.47
CA VAL A 632 -24.12 34.40 -15.15
C VAL A 632 -23.28 35.64 -15.34
N THR A 633 -22.00 35.57 -14.99
CA THR A 633 -21.06 36.71 -15.08
C THR A 633 -20.42 36.83 -16.46
N ALA A 634 -20.20 35.71 -17.17
CA ALA A 634 -19.53 35.67 -18.47
C ALA A 634 -20.43 36.09 -19.63
N ILE A 635 -21.74 35.83 -19.55
CA ILE A 635 -22.70 36.17 -20.62
C ILE A 635 -23.24 37.58 -20.37
N ASN A 636 -23.15 38.45 -21.38
CA ASN A 636 -23.80 39.77 -21.35
C ASN A 636 -25.29 39.64 -21.71
N TRP A 637 -26.09 39.14 -20.77
CA TRP A 637 -27.51 38.84 -20.95
C TRP A 637 -28.33 39.99 -21.53
N GLN A 638 -28.03 41.23 -21.12
CA GLN A 638 -28.75 42.41 -21.59
C GLN A 638 -28.50 42.67 -23.08
N SER A 639 -27.28 42.44 -23.57
CA SER A 639 -26.98 42.56 -25.00
C SER A 639 -27.60 41.43 -25.83
N GLU A 640 -27.84 40.28 -25.20
CA GLU A 640 -28.47 39.10 -25.82
C GLU A 640 -30.02 39.13 -25.71
N GLY A 641 -30.60 40.26 -25.29
CA GLY A 641 -32.06 40.46 -25.24
C GLY A 641 -32.75 39.92 -23.98
N VAL A 642 -32.00 39.41 -23.00
CA VAL A 642 -32.56 38.89 -21.74
C VAL A 642 -32.32 39.89 -20.60
N SER A 643 -33.40 40.32 -19.95
CA SER A 643 -33.29 41.20 -18.77
C SER A 643 -32.58 40.50 -17.61
N TYR A 644 -31.72 41.22 -16.91
CA TYR A 644 -31.05 40.73 -15.71
C TYR A 644 -32.05 40.27 -14.63
N ASP A 645 -33.22 40.91 -14.53
CA ASP A 645 -34.28 40.47 -13.60
C ASP A 645 -34.86 39.09 -13.97
N ALA A 646 -35.00 38.80 -15.27
CA ALA A 646 -35.46 37.50 -15.74
C ALA A 646 -34.46 36.39 -15.39
N VAL A 647 -33.17 36.63 -15.67
CA VAL A 647 -32.07 35.72 -15.34
C VAL A 647 -32.03 35.43 -13.83
N MET A 648 -32.13 36.48 -12.99
CA MET A 648 -32.10 36.31 -11.53
C MET A 648 -33.32 35.57 -10.97
N ARG A 649 -34.51 35.73 -11.57
CA ARG A 649 -35.70 34.94 -11.16
C ARG A 649 -35.57 33.47 -11.52
N VAL A 650 -34.97 33.20 -12.68
CA VAL A 650 -34.70 31.85 -13.15
C VAL A 650 -33.68 31.16 -12.24
N ILE A 651 -32.54 31.79 -11.94
CA ILE A 651 -31.50 31.21 -11.06
C ILE A 651 -32.00 31.00 -9.63
N ARG A 652 -32.95 31.82 -9.15
CA ARG A 652 -33.60 31.64 -7.84
C ARG A 652 -34.56 30.45 -7.78
N SER A 653 -35.03 29.96 -8.92
CA SER A 653 -36.05 28.90 -9.00
C SER A 653 -35.56 27.61 -9.66
N ARG A 654 -34.52 27.67 -10.48
CA ARG A 654 -33.97 26.55 -11.27
C ARG A 654 -32.46 26.71 -11.43
N ASN A 655 -31.74 25.60 -11.60
CA ASN A 655 -30.32 25.66 -11.98
C ASN A 655 -30.20 25.85 -13.50
N LEU A 656 -29.21 26.62 -13.94
CA LEU A 656 -28.95 26.83 -15.38
C LEU A 656 -28.52 25.52 -16.06
N ILE A 657 -27.64 24.77 -15.41
CA ILE A 657 -27.11 23.52 -15.95
C ILE A 657 -27.31 22.33 -15.00
N GLY A 658 -27.54 21.16 -15.59
CA GLY A 658 -27.51 19.85 -14.97
C GLY A 658 -26.53 18.92 -15.67
N PHE A 659 -26.27 17.76 -15.08
CA PHE A 659 -25.46 16.70 -15.68
C PHE A 659 -26.30 15.43 -15.81
N GLU A 660 -26.08 14.68 -16.88
CA GLU A 660 -26.66 13.35 -17.08
C GLU A 660 -26.27 12.40 -15.92
N ARG A 661 -27.12 11.40 -15.59
CA ARG A 661 -26.84 10.35 -14.58
C ARG A 661 -26.51 10.87 -13.16
N GLN A 662 -27.18 11.93 -12.71
CA GLN A 662 -27.14 12.36 -11.31
C GLN A 662 -28.07 11.52 -10.42
N LYS A 663 -27.61 11.13 -9.22
CA LYS A 663 -28.42 10.33 -8.25
C LYS A 663 -29.70 11.01 -7.78
N ARG A 664 -29.77 12.34 -7.84
CA ARG A 664 -30.98 13.12 -7.54
C ARG A 664 -31.44 13.76 -8.84
N ALA A 665 -32.58 13.32 -9.37
CA ALA A 665 -33.24 14.02 -10.46
C ALA A 665 -33.60 15.43 -9.98
N SER A 666 -32.83 16.43 -10.38
CA SER A 666 -33.28 17.80 -10.28
C SER A 666 -34.14 18.05 -11.50
N ASN A 667 -35.46 17.90 -11.35
CA ASN A 667 -36.46 18.29 -12.36
C ASN A 667 -36.50 19.83 -12.57
N GLU A 668 -35.42 20.54 -12.21
CA GLU A 668 -35.30 22.00 -12.12
C GLU A 668 -34.02 22.49 -12.80
N ASN A 669 -33.45 21.74 -13.74
CA ASN A 669 -32.34 22.20 -14.57
C ASN A 669 -32.85 22.66 -15.94
N LEU A 670 -32.34 23.77 -16.46
CA LEU A 670 -32.70 24.28 -17.79
C LEU A 670 -32.03 23.50 -18.92
N VAL A 671 -30.72 23.26 -18.80
CA VAL A 671 -29.95 22.50 -19.80
C VAL A 671 -29.25 21.34 -19.10
N ASN A 672 -29.48 20.11 -19.56
CA ASN A 672 -28.74 18.94 -19.07
C ASN A 672 -27.58 18.62 -20.00
N LEU A 673 -26.37 18.67 -19.46
CA LEU A 673 -25.14 18.36 -20.19
C LEU A 673 -24.95 16.84 -20.31
N PRO A 674 -24.65 16.33 -21.52
CA PRO A 674 -24.42 14.91 -21.74
C PRO A 674 -23.13 14.43 -21.08
N ALA A 675 -23.07 13.16 -20.70
CA ALA A 675 -21.88 12.52 -20.19
C ALA A 675 -20.91 12.19 -21.35
N ASN A 676 -20.23 13.22 -21.85
CA ASN A 676 -19.22 13.13 -22.90
C ASN A 676 -17.90 13.79 -22.45
N ARG A 677 -16.87 13.65 -23.27
CA ARG A 677 -15.52 14.17 -22.99
C ARG A 677 -15.49 15.70 -22.87
N GLU A 678 -16.30 16.41 -23.66
CA GLU A 678 -16.40 17.88 -23.59
C GLU A 678 -16.95 18.34 -22.22
N THR A 679 -18.00 17.70 -21.69
CA THR A 679 -18.54 18.00 -20.36
C THR A 679 -17.55 17.64 -19.25
N GLN A 680 -16.84 16.51 -19.37
CA GLN A 680 -15.78 16.12 -18.43
C GLN A 680 -14.71 17.21 -18.33
N GLU A 681 -14.26 17.75 -19.46
CA GLU A 681 -13.21 18.77 -19.50
C GLU A 681 -13.61 20.06 -18.76
N ILE A 682 -14.88 20.47 -18.90
CA ILE A 682 -15.38 21.63 -18.17
C ILE A 682 -15.44 21.34 -16.67
N ILE A 683 -15.89 20.15 -16.26
CA ILE A 683 -15.90 19.74 -14.85
C ILE A 683 -14.47 19.73 -14.29
N GLU A 684 -13.51 19.15 -15.01
CA GLU A 684 -12.11 19.09 -14.61
C GLU A 684 -11.48 20.49 -14.49
N ALA A 685 -11.82 21.41 -15.39
CA ALA A 685 -11.34 22.79 -15.35
C ALA A 685 -11.79 23.54 -14.09
N PHE A 686 -13.07 23.40 -13.71
CA PHE A 686 -13.61 24.04 -12.51
C PHE A 686 -13.16 23.32 -11.21
N LEU A 687 -12.94 22.00 -11.26
CA LEU A 687 -12.29 21.27 -10.16
C LEU A 687 -10.85 21.73 -9.95
N ALA A 688 -10.08 21.92 -11.02
CA ALA A 688 -8.71 22.41 -10.96
C ALA A 688 -8.66 23.85 -10.43
N TRP A 689 -9.56 24.71 -10.90
CA TRP A 689 -9.71 26.07 -10.38
C TRP A 689 -10.00 26.11 -8.87
N ARG A 690 -10.86 25.21 -8.38
CA ARG A 690 -11.22 25.13 -6.96
C ARG A 690 -10.13 24.51 -6.10
N ILE A 691 -9.55 23.39 -6.51
CA ILE A 691 -8.64 22.57 -5.69
C ILE A 691 -7.18 23.02 -5.88
N LEU A 692 -6.68 23.05 -7.11
CA LEU A 692 -5.28 23.40 -7.40
C LEU A 692 -5.05 24.92 -7.33
N GLY A 693 -6.06 25.68 -7.77
CA GLY A 693 -6.01 27.14 -7.85
C GLY A 693 -6.53 27.88 -6.62
N ASN A 694 -7.14 27.18 -5.65
CA ASN A 694 -7.86 27.78 -4.52
C ASN A 694 -8.82 28.92 -4.95
N CYS A 695 -9.70 28.60 -5.91
CA CYS A 695 -10.63 29.52 -6.56
C CYS A 695 -9.96 30.65 -7.37
N LYS A 696 -8.75 30.42 -7.88
CA LYS A 696 -8.04 31.31 -8.80
C LYS A 696 -7.45 30.51 -9.95
N TRP A 697 -7.32 31.15 -11.11
CA TRP A 697 -6.65 30.55 -12.27
C TRP A 697 -5.12 30.64 -12.17
N SER A 698 -4.57 30.36 -11.00
CA SER A 698 -3.13 30.45 -10.68
C SER A 698 -2.54 29.06 -10.47
N PHE A 699 -2.66 28.20 -11.48
CA PHE A 699 -2.12 26.84 -11.46
C PHE A 699 -1.61 26.46 -12.86
N ASN A 700 -0.78 25.42 -12.94
CA ASN A 700 -0.18 24.99 -14.20
C ASN A 700 -1.25 24.49 -15.19
N GLY A 701 -1.29 25.02 -16.41
CA GLY A 701 -2.32 24.71 -17.41
C GLY A 701 -3.60 25.57 -17.33
N ALA A 702 -3.70 26.51 -16.39
CA ALA A 702 -4.88 27.35 -16.20
C ALA A 702 -5.29 28.15 -17.46
N VAL A 703 -4.32 28.70 -18.20
CA VAL A 703 -4.58 29.49 -19.42
C VAL A 703 -5.31 28.68 -20.50
N TYR A 704 -4.93 27.41 -20.68
CA TYR A 704 -5.57 26.53 -21.64
C TYR A 704 -7.00 26.16 -21.21
N MET A 705 -7.17 25.84 -19.92
CA MET A 705 -8.50 25.55 -19.36
C MET A 705 -9.44 26.75 -19.48
N GLN A 706 -8.96 27.97 -19.22
CA GLN A 706 -9.73 29.20 -19.44
C GLN A 706 -10.17 29.36 -20.89
N TYR A 707 -9.27 29.13 -21.85
CA TYR A 707 -9.59 29.19 -23.27
C TYR A 707 -10.70 28.20 -23.65
N ARG A 708 -10.62 26.95 -23.17
CA ARG A 708 -11.65 25.92 -23.41
C ARG A 708 -12.98 26.29 -22.80
N VAL A 709 -12.98 26.76 -21.55
CA VAL A 709 -14.20 27.24 -20.88
C VAL A 709 -14.82 28.39 -21.67
N ALA A 710 -14.02 29.33 -22.20
CA ALA A 710 -14.53 30.41 -23.05
C ALA A 710 -15.14 29.92 -24.37
N MET A 711 -14.50 28.97 -25.05
CA MET A 711 -15.01 28.37 -26.30
C MET A 711 -16.31 27.59 -26.05
N TRP A 712 -16.35 26.78 -24.98
CA TRP A 712 -17.55 26.07 -24.56
C TRP A 712 -18.69 27.03 -24.20
N THR A 713 -18.37 28.14 -23.53
CA THR A 713 -19.36 29.18 -23.20
C THR A 713 -20.02 29.73 -24.45
N GLN A 714 -19.26 30.03 -25.51
CA GLN A 714 -19.84 30.50 -26.77
C GLN A 714 -20.77 29.46 -27.42
N LYS A 715 -20.44 28.17 -27.29
CA LYS A 715 -21.24 27.06 -27.84
C LYS A 715 -22.56 26.88 -27.10
N ILE A 716 -22.55 26.94 -25.77
CA ILE A 716 -23.74 26.71 -24.93
C ILE A 716 -24.62 27.95 -24.76
N LYS A 717 -24.09 29.14 -25.04
CA LYS A 717 -24.76 30.44 -24.85
C LYS A 717 -26.14 30.48 -25.53
N ASP A 718 -26.22 30.08 -26.79
CA ASP A 718 -27.46 30.16 -27.57
C ASP A 718 -28.55 29.23 -27.01
N ASP A 719 -28.17 28.04 -26.57
CA ASP A 719 -29.11 27.06 -25.99
C ASP A 719 -29.63 27.51 -24.62
N LEU A 720 -28.79 28.17 -23.82
CA LEU A 720 -29.20 28.78 -22.55
C LEU A 720 -30.19 29.94 -22.75
N ILE A 721 -29.92 30.81 -23.73
CA ILE A 721 -30.80 31.94 -24.04
C ILE A 721 -32.18 31.44 -24.49
N ARG A 722 -32.22 30.46 -25.41
CA ARG A 722 -33.49 29.84 -25.85
C ARG A 722 -34.25 29.23 -24.67
N SER A 723 -33.55 28.48 -23.82
CA SER A 723 -34.16 27.83 -22.66
C SER A 723 -34.76 28.80 -21.63
N ILE A 724 -34.26 30.04 -21.55
CA ILE A 724 -34.79 31.09 -20.66
C ILE A 724 -35.98 31.82 -21.28
N LEU A 725 -35.98 31.99 -22.60
CA LEU A 725 -37.03 32.70 -23.34
C LEU A 725 -38.19 31.79 -23.75
N GLU A 726 -38.04 30.47 -23.72
CA GLU A 726 -39.12 29.52 -24.05
C GLU A 726 -39.74 28.90 -22.79
N VAL A 727 -41.07 29.02 -22.67
CA VAL A 727 -41.86 28.31 -21.64
C VAL A 727 -42.98 27.55 -22.35
N ASP A 728 -43.07 26.24 -22.14
CA ASP A 728 -44.05 25.33 -22.76
C ASP A 728 -44.15 25.44 -24.29
N GLY A 729 -43.00 25.64 -24.97
CA GLY A 729 -42.92 25.71 -26.43
C GLY A 729 -43.42 27.02 -27.04
N LYS A 730 -43.59 28.08 -26.24
CA LYS A 730 -43.90 29.43 -26.71
C LYS A 730 -42.79 30.41 -26.34
N GLU A 731 -42.40 31.22 -27.32
CA GLU A 731 -41.46 32.33 -27.12
C GLU A 731 -42.11 33.39 -26.23
N LEU A 732 -41.46 33.65 -25.09
CA LEU A 732 -41.96 34.52 -24.05
C LEU A 732 -41.31 35.90 -24.21
N ASP A 733 -42.09 36.83 -24.75
CA ASP A 733 -41.69 38.23 -24.84
C ASP A 733 -41.76 38.86 -23.44
N TYR A 734 -40.66 38.74 -22.69
CA TYR A 734 -40.55 39.27 -21.33
C TYR A 734 -40.89 40.76 -21.26
N PHE A 735 -40.56 41.54 -22.30
CA PHE A 735 -40.91 42.96 -22.36
C PHE A 735 -42.42 43.15 -22.40
N LYS A 736 -43.14 42.42 -23.26
CA LYS A 736 -44.61 42.42 -23.27
C LYS A 736 -45.18 42.00 -21.92
N CYS A 737 -44.70 40.91 -21.33
CA CYS A 737 -45.18 40.43 -20.03
C CYS A 737 -44.97 41.45 -18.91
N ALA A 738 -43.79 42.10 -18.86
CA ALA A 738 -43.49 43.14 -17.87
C ALA A 738 -44.37 44.38 -18.06
N CYS A 739 -44.55 44.83 -19.31
CA CYS A 739 -45.46 45.94 -19.63
C CYS A 739 -46.90 45.62 -19.26
N THR A 740 -47.38 44.41 -19.57
CA THR A 740 -48.72 43.95 -19.22
C THR A 740 -48.91 43.88 -17.71
N ALA A 741 -47.94 43.37 -16.96
CA ALA A 741 -48.00 43.32 -15.50
C ALA A 741 -48.06 44.72 -14.86
N GLU A 742 -47.28 45.69 -15.36
CA GLU A 742 -47.36 47.08 -14.88
C GLU A 742 -48.69 47.75 -15.25
N ILE A 743 -49.22 47.49 -16.44
CA ILE A 743 -50.56 47.94 -16.84
C ILE A 743 -51.62 47.40 -15.85
N TYR A 744 -51.58 46.11 -15.51
CA TYR A 744 -52.47 45.54 -14.51
C TYR A 744 -52.28 46.17 -13.13
N ARG A 745 -51.04 46.44 -12.72
CA ARG A 745 -50.74 47.12 -11.46
C ARG A 745 -51.36 48.52 -11.40
N LEU A 746 -51.25 49.29 -12.48
CA LEU A 746 -51.84 50.63 -12.61
C LEU A 746 -53.38 50.60 -12.52
N ILE A 747 -54.00 49.59 -13.15
CA ILE A 747 -55.46 49.38 -13.11
C ILE A 747 -55.91 48.99 -11.69
N LEU A 748 -55.29 47.97 -11.09
CA LEU A 748 -55.66 47.45 -9.78
C LEU A 748 -55.46 48.46 -8.64
N LEU A 749 -54.51 49.39 -8.79
CA LEU A 749 -54.27 50.46 -7.83
C LEU A 749 -55.15 51.71 -8.06
N GLY A 750 -56.04 51.69 -9.06
CA GLY A 750 -56.94 52.82 -9.38
C GLY A 750 -56.22 54.06 -9.90
N LEU A 751 -55.00 53.91 -10.41
CA LEU A 751 -54.16 55.01 -10.92
C LEU A 751 -54.47 55.33 -12.39
N ASN A 752 -55.38 54.58 -13.01
CA ASN A 752 -55.86 54.82 -14.37
C ASN A 752 -57.22 55.54 -14.30
N GLY A 753 -57.27 56.82 -14.69
CA GLY A 753 -58.48 57.66 -14.61
C GLY A 753 -59.46 57.51 -15.78
N GLY A 754 -59.21 56.59 -16.72
CA GLY A 754 -60.03 56.39 -17.91
C GLY A 754 -60.60 54.97 -18.04
N SER A 755 -61.75 54.85 -18.69
CA SER A 755 -62.45 53.57 -18.94
C SER A 755 -61.87 52.76 -20.11
N THR A 756 -60.80 53.23 -20.77
CA THR A 756 -60.15 52.55 -21.91
C THR A 756 -58.62 52.51 -21.78
N LEU A 757 -58.00 51.49 -22.38
CA LEU A 757 -56.54 51.25 -22.37
C LEU A 757 -55.72 52.38 -23.07
N ASN A 758 -56.36 53.21 -23.89
CA ASN A 758 -55.72 54.32 -24.62
C ASN A 758 -55.25 55.46 -23.70
N CYS A 759 -55.70 55.50 -22.45
CA CYS A 759 -55.32 56.53 -21.48
C CYS A 759 -53.97 56.26 -20.79
N ILE A 760 -53.36 55.09 -21.00
CA ILE A 760 -52.08 54.71 -20.39
C ILE A 760 -50.94 55.22 -21.28
N THR A 761 -50.28 56.30 -20.86
CA THR A 761 -49.13 56.87 -21.58
C THR A 761 -47.81 56.17 -21.22
N ARG A 762 -46.82 56.24 -22.11
CA ARG A 762 -45.48 55.67 -21.92
C ARG A 762 -44.81 56.15 -20.62
N ASP A 763 -45.00 57.42 -20.28
CA ASP A 763 -44.43 58.03 -19.08
C ASP A 763 -45.08 57.46 -17.79
N LEU A 764 -46.35 57.04 -17.86
CA LEU A 764 -47.07 56.42 -16.74
C LEU A 764 -46.57 55.00 -16.47
N VAL A 765 -46.21 54.25 -17.52
CA VAL A 765 -45.70 52.86 -17.41
C VAL A 765 -44.24 52.84 -16.97
N ILE A 766 -43.43 53.83 -17.35
CA ILE A 766 -41.98 53.88 -17.08
C ILE A 766 -41.65 54.69 -15.81
N GLY A 767 -42.59 55.52 -15.31
CA GLY A 767 -42.38 56.40 -14.17
C GLY A 767 -42.19 55.67 -12.83
N LYS A 768 -41.06 55.93 -12.15
CA LYS A 768 -40.65 55.23 -10.91
C LYS A 768 -41.44 55.58 -9.63
N ASN A 769 -42.38 56.52 -9.65
CA ASN A 769 -43.11 56.95 -8.44
C ASN A 769 -44.47 57.58 -8.76
N ILE A 770 -45.53 56.78 -8.77
CA ILE A 770 -46.91 57.33 -8.76
C ILE A 770 -47.41 57.27 -7.31
N LYS A 771 -47.46 58.43 -6.64
CA LYS A 771 -48.04 58.57 -5.29
C LYS A 771 -49.55 58.31 -5.35
N LYS A 772 -50.07 57.53 -4.39
CA LYS A 772 -51.52 57.38 -4.15
C LYS A 772 -52.19 58.75 -4.11
N SER A 773 -53.16 58.98 -4.98
CA SER A 773 -54.18 60.02 -4.77
C SER A 773 -54.93 59.67 -3.48
N LYS A 774 -54.76 60.48 -2.43
CA LYS A 774 -55.61 60.46 -1.24
C LYS A 774 -56.88 61.22 -1.59
N THR A 775 -57.92 60.54 -2.08
CA THR A 775 -59.32 60.92 -1.90
C THR A 775 -60.25 59.85 -2.47
N ILE A 776 -60.95 59.15 -1.58
CA ILE A 776 -62.32 58.67 -1.83
C ILE A 776 -63.17 59.39 -0.78
N PRO A 777 -64.13 60.25 -1.14
CA PRO A 777 -65.32 60.43 -0.31
C PRO A 777 -66.30 59.31 -0.66
N MET A 778 -66.66 58.53 0.37
CA MET A 778 -67.67 57.45 0.46
C MET A 778 -68.09 56.70 -0.80
#